data_AF-A0A9P5Q7U6-F1
#
_entry.id   AF-A0A9P5Q7U6-F1
#
_cell.length_a   1.000
_cell.length_b   1.000
_cell.length_c   1.000
_cell.angle_alpha   90.00
_cell.angle_beta   90.00
_cell.angle_gamma   90.00
#
_symmetry.space_group_name_H-M   'P 1'
#
loop_
_entity.id
_entity.type
_entity.pdbx_description
1 polymer ?
#
loop_
_entity_poly.entity_id
_entity_poly.type
_entity_poly.pdbx_seq_one_letter_code
_entity_poly.pdbx_strand_id
1 'polypeptide(L)'
;MATFSPSPAPRRPRPRNNVQPTSPPRRLRVPSTNSRLNTPNRLSSVGSLMDIDDASSVVSERSHAKSALELVFAKSDQLTVSFYANLPLEVSQILRNADFYRDLYSGEIDTLTGFALVASVKTCFVWQHALAVKGIPTCYIFTCPHDYDQTSPPFHSLVPWGSGREPGLILISTAGEVRFWDSVGIGLAGGDRYSTTYLGLDSEDIVTGFKRIDTQTYVASTAFGNLYKLLLTSTGGKYHLTSHPFSRPSKSLSFSSFIPFLSSSSTATTQIVLEPGNISAIALGARTIDGGAEIWALINSRIQRWEMKLEGWEEALQDEDVAEMIRIAIRRTFGSAVEKDDAKMDLELVDLAVDSSNKLVVLVSYAGLDEADMMAMDVTGVRRIYALVQLSPLGDSFYVDAVRSVPYQSTSASGAPMHPRIQLLPNGLLVSIQFGDAVALCGRDSDYQERLELKSATDRTLGVCVMPSDSVVLVLTAATMMKVNIDNDSVLTFDPESGRIHLIKSIMTQAILYGSLPNNPLHFSFPPDVDEEGLMQAAEQLSQAILHSDPELVRGNQDLSSQLKVRRERLAWLIQFINENTVLIRMSQRCRQRLITDAEKLDASYNLWAIHNDLLATGPTHSVLNDAVYQYMNEFGNNNHEDYMRAFFKSHVNDLGTLIERIPDVTLQAADQSGRNVADLLPEANRVLLTVLTAAFKYREQNIVTYGIDLPMIENWTSNTSIISGITALFDTTTRIVDSSKGSDSYNQLPELAEVLFACISQRLERLAIDAKTEAGVERELHEIQNKFDLLRPDVLETLRRSGHTQEAFTLAEKYQDFSSLAALCHRETIYPPEQNPNFARIAGYIERFKEQFATELYRWYIQHGEVRTLFAQTEAYSVYMDNFFANNPTSSISWIHDLGKKRHQEAAKALLAESQQAVSLEVKHLELSIGKLANLVHLRQGQGSLDDGLHDAFHDALDLIGVHEALIQEFNAVIANIRGRRSLDTQLDTVIKEKASLLLEKRELTLIFKTLVKDLLQGKALSIEDTVDVLTMKDNFDTVGDYATALHLLARCELPEARKHAAFRTVWRRIYLHDDWKAIQKTAGVGDAELSQRFRETALYATLLDILSREDQGEPEGFETDPDVALIVPSLEEIASRWPGIPQDQVERVQEDYNIECDRLGEMDLDEAYPRVRELAEIELTQGRE
;
A
#
# COMPACT_ATOMS: atom_id res chain seq x y z
N MET A 1 -45.47 16.50 -27.84
CA MET A 1 -46.57 17.48 -27.97
C MET A 1 -45.96 18.77 -28.49
N ALA A 2 -46.05 19.02 -29.80
CA ALA A 2 -47.13 19.79 -30.46
C ALA A 2 -46.83 21.30 -30.38
N THR A 3 -46.81 22.13 -31.43
CA THR A 3 -47.22 21.97 -32.83
C THR A 3 -46.79 23.23 -33.60
N PHE A 4 -46.62 23.06 -34.92
CA PHE A 4 -46.39 24.03 -36.00
C PHE A 4 -47.37 25.21 -36.09
N SER A 5 -46.96 26.29 -36.77
CA SER A 5 -47.65 26.96 -37.91
C SER A 5 -46.86 28.25 -38.38
N PRO A 6 -47.18 28.94 -39.51
CA PRO A 6 -46.36 28.92 -40.75
C PRO A 6 -46.04 30.33 -41.39
N SER A 7 -45.25 30.34 -42.49
CA SER A 7 -45.17 31.20 -43.72
C SER A 7 -45.68 32.67 -43.73
N PRO A 8 -45.21 33.64 -44.59
CA PRO A 8 -44.84 33.45 -46.02
C PRO A 8 -43.74 34.39 -46.63
N ALA A 9 -43.52 34.25 -47.95
CA ALA A 9 -42.57 34.95 -48.85
C ALA A 9 -42.64 36.51 -48.87
N PRO A 10 -41.65 37.22 -49.47
CA PRO A 10 -41.91 37.82 -50.79
C PRO A 10 -40.69 38.04 -51.75
N ARG A 11 -41.04 38.60 -52.92
CA ARG A 11 -40.28 38.93 -54.15
C ARG A 11 -39.33 40.15 -54.05
N ARG A 12 -38.35 40.19 -54.98
CA ARG A 12 -37.44 41.29 -55.48
C ARG A 12 -38.09 42.68 -55.72
N PRO A 13 -37.37 43.85 -55.88
CA PRO A 13 -36.19 44.09 -56.77
C PRO A 13 -35.12 45.18 -56.38
N ARG A 14 -34.10 45.37 -57.27
CA ARG A 14 -32.85 46.21 -57.30
C ARG A 14 -33.06 47.77 -57.40
N PRO A 15 -32.10 48.71 -57.74
CA PRO A 15 -30.62 48.70 -58.00
C PRO A 15 -29.73 49.94 -57.57
N ARG A 16 -28.39 49.85 -57.84
CA ARG A 16 -27.32 50.86 -58.22
C ARG A 16 -26.08 50.83 -57.29
N ASN A 17 -24.81 51.00 -57.69
CA ASN A 17 -24.10 51.27 -58.97
C ASN A 17 -22.56 50.98 -58.78
N ASN A 18 -21.83 50.64 -59.88
CA ASN A 18 -20.41 50.97 -60.23
C ASN A 18 -19.23 50.54 -59.29
N VAL A 19 -18.01 50.09 -59.68
CA VAL A 19 -17.12 50.15 -60.87
C VAL A 19 -16.16 48.92 -60.87
N GLN A 20 -15.61 48.56 -62.05
CA GLN A 20 -14.56 47.54 -62.33
C GLN A 20 -13.21 47.72 -61.59
N PRO A 21 -12.32 46.70 -61.65
CA PRO A 21 -10.92 47.00 -61.97
C PRO A 21 -10.28 46.11 -63.05
N THR A 22 -9.45 46.77 -63.86
CA THR A 22 -8.52 46.25 -64.87
C THR A 22 -7.14 45.92 -64.27
N SER A 23 -6.41 45.03 -64.95
CA SER A 23 -5.08 44.48 -64.69
C SER A 23 -3.90 45.49 -64.66
N PRO A 24 -2.73 45.07 -64.15
CA PRO A 24 -1.43 45.63 -64.52
C PRO A 24 -0.47 44.59 -65.17
N PRO A 25 0.67 45.02 -65.78
CA PRO A 25 1.14 44.46 -67.05
C PRO A 25 2.38 43.55 -67.00
N ARG A 26 2.67 43.00 -68.19
CA ARG A 26 3.72 42.07 -68.65
C ARG A 26 5.03 42.77 -69.01
N ARG A 27 6.20 42.13 -68.79
CA ARG A 27 7.53 42.20 -69.51
C ARG A 27 8.54 41.40 -68.64
N LEU A 28 9.62 40.73 -69.07
CA LEU A 28 10.27 40.33 -70.32
C LEU A 28 11.28 39.20 -69.95
N ARG A 29 11.93 38.60 -70.93
CA ARG A 29 12.65 37.30 -70.91
C ARG A 29 14.19 37.48 -70.81
N VAL A 30 14.91 36.39 -70.48
CA VAL A 30 16.34 36.01 -70.77
C VAL A 30 17.42 36.48 -69.72
N PRO A 31 18.57 35.77 -69.51
CA PRO A 31 18.79 34.40 -68.99
C PRO A 31 19.89 34.29 -67.88
N SER A 32 20.16 33.04 -67.48
CA SER A 32 21.24 32.50 -66.64
C SER A 32 22.66 33.07 -66.81
N THR A 33 23.41 33.18 -65.70
CA THR A 33 24.84 32.82 -65.62
C THR A 33 25.28 32.50 -64.19
N ASN A 34 26.14 31.47 -64.11
CA ASN A 34 26.92 30.97 -62.98
C ASN A 34 27.59 32.06 -62.11
N SER A 35 27.77 31.80 -60.81
CA SER A 35 29.05 31.33 -60.25
C SER A 35 29.16 31.55 -58.73
N ARG A 36 29.54 30.46 -58.04
CA ARG A 36 30.61 30.31 -57.03
C ARG A 36 30.76 31.31 -55.87
N LEU A 37 31.12 30.67 -54.74
CA LEU A 37 31.95 31.11 -53.60
C LEU A 37 31.22 31.61 -52.34
N ASN A 38 31.17 30.68 -51.38
CA ASN A 38 31.86 30.73 -50.09
C ASN A 38 31.73 31.97 -49.18
N THR A 39 31.20 31.64 -47.98
CA THR A 39 31.67 32.00 -46.63
C THR A 39 31.30 33.42 -46.11
N PRO A 40 31.41 33.68 -44.80
CA PRO A 40 30.40 33.28 -43.82
C PRO A 40 30.05 34.42 -42.83
N ASN A 41 29.17 34.08 -41.88
CA ASN A 41 29.22 34.54 -40.47
C ASN A 41 28.58 35.90 -40.09
N ARG A 42 27.91 35.80 -38.93
CA ARG A 42 27.90 36.71 -37.77
C ARG A 42 26.75 37.72 -37.56
N LEU A 43 26.20 37.56 -36.34
CA LEU A 43 25.81 38.58 -35.34
C LEU A 43 24.46 39.29 -35.60
N SER A 44 23.40 38.95 -34.87
CA SER A 44 23.06 39.33 -33.48
C SER A 44 22.45 40.75 -33.35
N SER A 45 21.18 40.80 -32.95
CA SER A 45 20.54 41.91 -32.21
C SER A 45 19.23 41.35 -31.65
N VAL A 46 19.14 40.94 -30.37
CA VAL A 46 18.89 41.76 -29.17
C VAL A 46 17.74 42.75 -29.33
N GLY A 47 16.65 42.47 -28.61
CA GLY A 47 15.84 43.47 -27.91
C GLY A 47 14.39 43.66 -28.40
N SER A 48 13.41 43.07 -27.71
CA SER A 48 12.54 43.85 -26.80
C SER A 48 11.53 42.94 -26.09
N LEU A 49 11.45 43.12 -24.77
CA LEU A 49 10.49 42.56 -23.81
C LEU A 49 9.21 43.42 -23.72
N MET A 50 8.20 42.88 -23.00
CA MET A 50 6.87 43.37 -22.57
C MET A 50 5.70 43.00 -23.52
N ASP A 51 4.55 42.48 -23.09
CA ASP A 51 4.03 42.02 -21.79
C ASP A 51 2.70 41.24 -22.06
N ILE A 52 2.46 40.20 -21.24
CA ILE A 52 1.21 39.71 -20.61
C ILE A 52 -0.05 39.34 -21.45
N ASP A 53 -0.37 38.03 -21.35
CA ASP A 53 -1.66 37.30 -21.29
C ASP A 53 -2.90 37.81 -22.05
N ASP A 54 -3.50 36.98 -22.92
CA ASP A 54 -4.50 35.97 -22.53
C ASP A 54 -5.17 35.30 -23.76
N ALA A 55 -5.77 34.13 -23.56
CA ALA A 55 -6.75 33.44 -24.42
C ALA A 55 -6.30 32.66 -25.68
N SER A 56 -6.18 31.34 -25.49
CA SER A 56 -6.65 30.25 -26.37
C SER A 56 -6.74 30.52 -27.88
N SER A 57 -5.77 30.04 -28.66
CA SER A 57 -5.92 29.91 -30.11
C SER A 57 -5.24 28.65 -30.65
N VAL A 58 -6.06 27.75 -31.21
CA VAL A 58 -5.83 26.94 -32.41
C VAL A 58 -4.38 26.93 -32.88
N VAL A 59 -3.61 25.92 -32.46
CA VAL A 59 -2.25 25.70 -32.94
C VAL A 59 -2.32 25.35 -34.42
N SER A 60 -1.79 26.29 -35.21
CA SER A 60 -1.64 26.25 -36.67
C SER A 60 -0.67 25.13 -37.10
N GLU A 61 -1.15 24.22 -37.95
CA GLU A 61 -0.43 23.10 -38.61
C GLU A 61 0.72 23.52 -39.56
N ARG A 62 1.29 24.72 -39.46
CA ARG A 62 2.23 25.25 -40.46
C ARG A 62 3.68 25.45 -40.01
N SER A 63 4.05 25.06 -38.79
CA SER A 63 5.41 25.29 -38.24
C SER A 63 6.36 24.07 -38.24
N HIS A 64 6.02 22.94 -38.87
CA HIS A 64 6.89 21.74 -38.91
C HIS A 64 7.72 21.55 -40.19
N ALA A 65 7.77 22.54 -41.10
CA ALA A 65 8.40 22.38 -42.41
C ALA A 65 9.94 22.55 -42.44
N LYS A 66 10.66 22.60 -41.32
CA LYS A 66 12.13 22.71 -41.33
C LYS A 66 12.75 21.77 -40.29
N SER A 67 13.43 20.73 -40.80
CA SER A 67 13.98 19.54 -40.13
C SER A 67 12.94 18.43 -39.89
N ALA A 68 12.64 17.66 -40.95
CA ALA A 68 11.80 16.47 -40.86
C ALA A 68 12.54 15.35 -40.10
N LEU A 69 12.52 15.41 -38.76
CA LEU A 69 12.64 14.22 -37.94
C LEU A 69 11.39 13.38 -38.24
N GLU A 70 11.60 12.21 -38.82
CA GLU A 70 10.58 11.19 -39.06
C GLU A 70 9.81 10.93 -37.75
N LEU A 71 8.49 11.16 -37.73
CA LEU A 71 7.67 10.97 -36.54
C LEU A 71 7.52 9.46 -36.30
N VAL A 72 8.15 8.95 -35.23
CA VAL A 72 8.13 7.53 -34.86
C VAL A 72 6.94 7.26 -33.93
N PHE A 73 6.16 6.22 -34.24
CA PHE A 73 5.01 5.75 -33.47
C PHE A 73 5.34 4.55 -32.57
N ALA A 74 6.28 3.70 -32.99
CA ALA A 74 6.75 2.54 -32.24
C ALA A 74 8.18 2.19 -32.67
N LYS A 75 8.97 1.65 -31.75
CA LYS A 75 10.35 1.23 -32.03
C LYS A 75 10.76 0.10 -31.10
N SER A 76 11.13 -1.04 -31.68
CA SER A 76 11.79 -2.17 -31.03
C SER A 76 13.17 -2.40 -31.68
N ASP A 77 13.87 -3.44 -31.25
CA ASP A 77 15.10 -3.88 -31.92
C ASP A 77 14.80 -4.43 -33.32
N GLN A 78 13.60 -5.00 -33.51
CA GLN A 78 13.19 -5.68 -34.74
C GLN A 78 12.47 -4.79 -35.75
N LEU A 79 11.73 -3.78 -35.28
CA LEU A 79 10.99 -2.90 -36.17
C LEU A 79 10.97 -1.44 -35.72
N THR A 80 10.72 -0.55 -36.68
CA THR A 80 10.40 0.85 -36.42
C THR A 80 9.16 1.23 -37.22
N VAL A 81 8.13 1.72 -36.53
CA VAL A 81 6.92 2.26 -37.16
C VAL A 81 7.00 3.78 -37.16
N SER A 82 6.88 4.36 -38.35
CA SER A 82 6.89 5.81 -38.53
C SER A 82 5.72 6.31 -39.36
N PHE A 83 5.44 7.59 -39.22
CA PHE A 83 4.53 8.31 -40.09
C PHE A 83 5.08 8.32 -41.53
N TYR A 84 4.24 7.89 -42.48
CA TYR A 84 4.57 7.93 -43.91
C TYR A 84 3.91 9.12 -44.61
N ALA A 85 2.58 9.19 -44.57
CA ALA A 85 1.80 10.17 -45.31
C ALA A 85 0.43 10.45 -44.68
N ASN A 86 -0.08 11.65 -44.92
CA ASN A 86 -1.48 11.98 -44.66
C ASN A 86 -2.35 11.52 -45.83
N LEU A 87 -3.61 11.18 -45.52
CA LEU A 87 -4.65 10.92 -46.51
C LEU A 87 -5.03 12.22 -47.25
N PRO A 88 -5.54 12.14 -48.50
CA PRO A 88 -6.21 13.28 -49.13
C PRO A 88 -7.37 13.79 -48.25
N LEU A 89 -7.65 15.09 -48.31
CA LEU A 89 -8.66 15.73 -47.47
C LEU A 89 -10.06 15.12 -47.67
N GLU A 90 -10.40 14.81 -48.93
CA GLU A 90 -11.65 14.19 -49.33
C GLU A 90 -11.84 12.83 -48.67
N VAL A 91 -10.77 12.02 -48.65
CA VAL A 91 -10.77 10.67 -48.08
C VAL A 91 -10.86 10.76 -46.55
N SER A 92 -10.06 11.63 -45.92
CA SER A 92 -10.05 11.81 -44.47
C SER A 92 -11.42 12.28 -43.93
N GLN A 93 -12.11 13.20 -44.63
CA GLN A 93 -13.43 13.68 -44.23
C GLN A 93 -14.52 12.60 -44.27
N ILE A 94 -14.44 11.69 -45.24
CA ILE A 94 -15.41 10.60 -45.39
C ILE A 94 -15.15 9.54 -44.34
N LEU A 95 -13.90 9.09 -44.20
CA LEU A 95 -13.54 8.02 -43.27
C LEU A 95 -13.70 8.44 -41.81
N ARG A 96 -13.47 9.71 -41.47
CA ARG A 96 -13.70 10.22 -40.11
C ARG A 96 -15.16 10.17 -39.67
N ASN A 97 -16.10 10.22 -40.62
CA ASN A 97 -17.54 10.18 -40.36
C ASN A 97 -18.16 8.82 -40.69
N ALA A 98 -17.35 7.83 -41.08
CA ALA A 98 -17.82 6.52 -41.48
C ALA A 98 -18.17 5.65 -40.27
N ASP A 99 -19.28 4.93 -40.34
CA ASP A 99 -19.61 3.84 -39.42
C ASP A 99 -19.20 2.52 -40.06
N PHE A 100 -18.05 1.97 -39.67
CA PHE A 100 -17.48 0.77 -40.27
C PHE A 100 -18.32 -0.51 -40.06
N TYR A 101 -19.32 -0.51 -39.17
CA TYR A 101 -20.26 -1.62 -39.06
C TYR A 101 -21.33 -1.61 -40.16
N ARG A 102 -21.64 -0.42 -40.68
CA ARG A 102 -22.67 -0.22 -41.70
C ARG A 102 -22.06 -0.01 -43.09
N ASP A 103 -21.01 0.80 -43.17
CA ASP A 103 -20.36 1.21 -44.39
C ASP A 103 -19.05 0.43 -44.56
N LEU A 104 -19.05 -0.53 -45.48
CA LEU A 104 -17.87 -1.33 -45.81
C LEU A 104 -16.95 -0.58 -46.78
N TYR A 105 -15.66 -0.57 -46.46
CA TYR A 105 -14.60 0.01 -47.28
C TYR A 105 -13.56 -1.06 -47.61
N SER A 106 -13.01 -0.99 -48.81
CA SER A 106 -11.86 -1.77 -49.24
C SER A 106 -10.74 -0.83 -49.65
N GLY A 107 -9.48 -1.22 -49.42
CA GLY A 107 -8.33 -0.41 -49.79
C GLY A 107 -7.22 -1.25 -50.40
N GLU A 108 -6.34 -0.62 -51.17
CA GLU A 108 -5.11 -1.22 -51.68
C GLU A 108 -4.02 -0.16 -51.78
N ILE A 109 -2.80 -0.55 -51.44
CA ILE A 109 -1.59 0.24 -51.69
C ILE A 109 -0.84 -0.48 -52.79
N ASP A 110 -0.77 0.10 -53.99
CA ASP A 110 -0.01 -0.48 -55.09
C ASP A 110 1.36 0.17 -55.18
N THR A 111 2.36 -0.64 -54.89
CA THR A 111 3.76 -0.23 -54.80
C THR A 111 4.42 -0.17 -56.16
N LEU A 112 3.89 -0.93 -57.12
CA LEU A 112 4.40 -0.98 -58.49
C LEU A 112 4.00 0.28 -59.27
N THR A 113 2.80 0.82 -59.04
CA THR A 113 2.36 2.08 -59.63
C THR A 113 2.68 3.30 -58.76
N GLY A 114 2.86 3.13 -57.45
CA GLY A 114 3.05 4.21 -56.48
C GLY A 114 1.75 4.94 -56.11
N PHE A 115 0.60 4.32 -56.38
CA PHE A 115 -0.74 4.84 -56.07
C PHE A 115 -1.42 3.98 -55.01
N ALA A 116 -2.27 4.60 -54.21
CA ALA A 116 -3.11 3.95 -53.22
C ALA A 116 -4.57 4.29 -53.54
N LEU A 117 -5.49 3.44 -53.11
CA LEU A 117 -6.90 3.66 -53.31
C LEU A 117 -7.74 3.14 -52.15
N VAL A 118 -8.92 3.75 -52.00
CA VAL A 118 -9.98 3.31 -51.09
C VAL A 118 -11.30 3.34 -51.84
N ALA A 119 -12.04 2.25 -51.82
CA ALA A 119 -13.36 2.12 -52.43
C ALA A 119 -14.45 1.91 -51.37
N SER A 120 -15.54 2.65 -51.52
CA SER A 120 -16.83 2.37 -50.89
C SER A 120 -17.76 1.74 -51.92
N VAL A 121 -18.97 1.35 -51.50
CA VAL A 121 -20.03 0.87 -52.41
C VAL A 121 -20.33 1.86 -53.54
N LYS A 122 -20.13 3.17 -53.32
CA LYS A 122 -20.50 4.23 -54.29
C LYS A 122 -19.32 4.86 -55.00
N THR A 123 -18.21 5.05 -54.31
CA THR A 123 -17.11 5.90 -54.78
C THR A 123 -15.76 5.27 -54.52
N CYS A 124 -14.87 5.32 -55.50
CA CYS A 124 -13.47 4.92 -55.38
C CYS A 124 -12.58 6.16 -55.44
N PHE A 125 -11.70 6.31 -54.45
CA PHE A 125 -10.72 7.37 -54.32
C PHE A 125 -9.35 6.80 -54.63
N VAL A 126 -8.60 7.42 -55.53
CA VAL A 126 -7.24 7.02 -55.90
C VAL A 126 -6.31 8.21 -55.70
N TRP A 127 -5.10 8.01 -55.18
CA TRP A 127 -4.10 9.08 -55.04
C TRP A 127 -2.68 8.52 -55.13
N GLN A 128 -1.70 9.37 -55.42
CA GLN A 128 -0.31 8.96 -55.51
C GLN A 128 0.37 9.04 -54.14
N HIS A 129 0.60 7.90 -53.49
CA HIS A 129 1.25 7.87 -52.17
C HIS A 129 2.77 8.08 -52.25
N ALA A 130 3.42 7.68 -53.35
CA ALA A 130 4.88 7.78 -53.49
C ALA A 130 5.43 9.21 -53.51
N LEU A 131 4.57 10.23 -53.70
CA LEU A 131 4.94 11.65 -53.67
C LEU A 131 4.71 12.32 -52.30
N ALA A 132 4.36 11.56 -51.27
CA ALA A 132 3.91 12.02 -49.95
C ALA A 132 4.80 13.09 -49.28
N VAL A 133 6.10 13.12 -49.57
CA VAL A 133 7.04 14.10 -48.99
C VAL A 133 6.80 15.54 -49.50
N LYS A 134 5.95 15.74 -50.53
CA LYS A 134 5.78 17.03 -51.24
C LYS A 134 4.45 17.76 -50.97
N GLY A 135 3.62 17.33 -50.01
CA GLY A 135 2.37 18.02 -49.62
C GLY A 135 1.14 17.11 -49.63
N ILE A 136 -0.07 17.71 -49.62
CA ILE A 136 -1.34 16.97 -49.68
C ILE A 136 -1.48 16.34 -51.08
N PRO A 137 -1.66 15.01 -51.19
CA PRO A 137 -1.75 14.34 -52.49
C PRO A 137 -3.06 14.68 -53.22
N THR A 138 -2.99 14.75 -54.56
CA THR A 138 -4.18 14.92 -55.41
C THR A 138 -5.05 13.67 -55.36
N CYS A 139 -6.34 13.84 -55.09
CA CYS A 139 -7.33 12.77 -55.07
C CYS A 139 -8.10 12.69 -56.40
N TYR A 140 -8.12 11.49 -57.00
CA TYR A 140 -8.89 11.14 -58.19
C TYR A 140 -10.15 10.37 -57.75
N ILE A 141 -11.34 10.76 -58.21
CA ILE A 141 -12.61 10.22 -57.74
C ILE A 141 -13.33 9.50 -58.89
N PHE A 142 -13.80 8.28 -58.63
CA PHE A 142 -14.50 7.43 -59.60
C PHE A 142 -15.81 6.89 -59.02
N THR A 143 -16.79 6.65 -59.88
CA THR A 143 -18.05 6.01 -59.52
C THR A 143 -17.93 4.49 -59.60
N CYS A 144 -18.21 3.81 -58.49
CA CYS A 144 -18.22 2.36 -58.42
C CYS A 144 -19.35 1.76 -59.27
N PRO A 145 -19.17 0.55 -59.84
CA PRO A 145 -20.29 -0.22 -60.38
C PRO A 145 -21.36 -0.41 -59.31
N HIS A 146 -22.61 -0.11 -59.65
CA HIS A 146 -23.71 -0.03 -58.70
C HIS A 146 -24.75 -1.09 -59.02
N ASP A 147 -24.94 -2.02 -58.08
CA ASP A 147 -26.09 -2.91 -58.04
C ASP A 147 -26.98 -2.56 -56.83
N TYR A 148 -28.29 -2.70 -56.97
CA TYR A 148 -29.26 -2.34 -55.92
C TYR A 148 -29.11 -3.23 -54.67
N ASP A 149 -28.67 -4.48 -54.86
CA ASP A 149 -28.48 -5.47 -53.80
C ASP A 149 -27.04 -5.50 -53.25
N GLN A 150 -26.16 -4.62 -53.74
CA GLN A 150 -24.75 -4.61 -53.35
C GLN A 150 -24.52 -3.95 -51.98
N THR A 151 -24.11 -4.76 -51.01
CA THR A 151 -23.72 -4.32 -49.67
C THR A 151 -22.20 -4.14 -49.50
N SER A 152 -21.39 -4.78 -50.35
CA SER A 152 -19.93 -4.77 -50.28
C SER A 152 -19.28 -3.84 -51.32
N PRO A 153 -18.15 -3.18 -51.00
CA PRO A 153 -17.41 -2.36 -51.96
C PRO A 153 -16.92 -3.22 -53.15
N PRO A 154 -16.74 -2.64 -54.35
CA PRO A 154 -16.21 -3.37 -55.47
C PRO A 154 -14.76 -3.84 -55.20
N PHE A 155 -14.38 -4.94 -55.83
CA PHE A 155 -12.97 -5.30 -55.94
C PHE A 155 -12.27 -4.36 -56.90
N HIS A 156 -10.99 -4.11 -56.66
CA HIS A 156 -10.23 -3.12 -57.40
C HIS A 156 -8.84 -3.64 -57.73
N SER A 157 -8.28 -3.14 -58.83
CA SER A 157 -6.84 -3.28 -59.11
C SER A 157 -6.38 -2.16 -60.02
N LEU A 158 -5.15 -1.68 -59.78
CA LEU A 158 -4.49 -0.69 -60.62
C LEU A 158 -3.73 -1.37 -61.75
N VAL A 159 -3.92 -0.83 -62.96
CA VAL A 159 -3.26 -1.31 -64.18
C VAL A 159 -1.95 -0.54 -64.35
N PRO A 160 -0.79 -1.21 -64.24
CA PRO A 160 0.47 -0.54 -64.32
C PRO A 160 0.84 -0.20 -65.76
N TRP A 161 1.17 1.06 -65.97
CA TRP A 161 1.84 1.54 -67.18
C TRP A 161 3.29 1.91 -66.84
N GLY A 162 4.15 2.05 -67.85
CA GLY A 162 5.53 2.52 -67.62
C GLY A 162 5.58 3.89 -66.93
N SER A 163 6.73 4.25 -66.36
CA SER A 163 6.93 5.41 -65.48
C SER A 163 6.56 6.80 -66.04
N GLY A 164 6.19 6.91 -67.32
CA GLY A 164 5.73 8.14 -67.96
C GLY A 164 4.21 8.30 -68.05
N ARG A 165 3.41 7.33 -67.56
CA ARG A 165 1.96 7.31 -67.70
C ARG A 165 1.27 6.96 -66.39
N GLU A 166 0.24 7.73 -66.04
CA GLU A 166 -0.62 7.45 -64.88
C GLU A 166 -1.36 6.12 -65.05
N PRO A 167 -1.45 5.27 -64.01
CA PRO A 167 -2.00 3.92 -64.09
C PRO A 167 -3.47 3.91 -64.54
N GLY A 168 -3.93 2.77 -65.06
CA GLY A 168 -5.36 2.50 -65.25
C GLY A 168 -6.02 1.98 -63.96
N LEU A 169 -7.35 1.89 -63.96
CA LEU A 169 -8.14 1.38 -62.84
C LEU A 169 -9.15 0.34 -63.34
N ILE A 170 -9.24 -0.81 -62.67
CA ILE A 170 -10.30 -1.80 -62.87
C ILE A 170 -11.11 -1.88 -61.58
N LEU A 171 -12.44 -1.77 -61.68
CA LEU A 171 -13.38 -2.02 -60.59
C LEU A 171 -14.32 -3.16 -60.99
N ILE A 172 -14.57 -4.10 -60.09
CA ILE A 172 -15.47 -5.25 -60.29
C ILE A 172 -16.51 -5.27 -59.17
N SER A 173 -17.80 -5.17 -59.50
CA SER A 173 -18.87 -5.36 -58.50
C SER A 173 -18.98 -6.82 -58.09
N THR A 174 -19.59 -7.07 -56.93
CA THR A 174 -19.91 -8.43 -56.48
C THR A 174 -20.82 -9.18 -57.46
N ALA A 175 -21.63 -8.46 -58.24
CA ALA A 175 -22.48 -9.01 -59.30
C ALA A 175 -21.76 -9.28 -60.64
N GLY A 176 -20.46 -8.97 -60.73
CA GLY A 176 -19.65 -9.25 -61.93
C GLY A 176 -19.73 -8.18 -63.04
N GLU A 177 -20.17 -6.95 -62.73
CA GLU A 177 -19.97 -5.79 -63.61
C GLU A 177 -18.53 -5.28 -63.45
N VAL A 178 -17.76 -5.30 -64.54
CA VAL A 178 -16.38 -4.84 -64.59
C VAL A 178 -16.31 -3.50 -65.31
N ARG A 179 -15.77 -2.47 -64.66
CA ARG A 179 -15.49 -1.16 -65.25
C ARG A 179 -13.99 -0.93 -65.34
N PHE A 180 -13.53 -0.48 -66.51
CA PHE A 180 -12.11 -0.19 -66.76
C PHE A 180 -11.91 1.26 -67.22
N TRP A 181 -10.96 1.93 -66.56
CA TRP A 181 -10.43 3.23 -66.94
C TRP A 181 -8.98 3.09 -67.39
N ASP A 182 -8.69 3.61 -68.57
CA ASP A 182 -7.37 3.54 -69.18
C ASP A 182 -6.31 4.39 -68.45
N SER A 183 -6.74 5.43 -67.72
CA SER A 183 -5.89 6.28 -66.90
C SER A 183 -6.67 6.92 -65.75
N VAL A 184 -6.05 6.99 -64.57
CA VAL A 184 -6.65 7.60 -63.37
C VAL A 184 -6.84 9.13 -63.49
N GLY A 185 -6.13 9.82 -64.38
CA GLY A 185 -6.29 11.27 -64.58
C GLY A 185 -7.72 11.69 -64.96
N ILE A 186 -8.52 10.78 -65.52
CA ILE A 186 -9.94 11.00 -65.84
C ILE A 186 -10.78 11.26 -64.56
N GLY A 187 -10.34 10.78 -63.40
CA GLY A 187 -11.02 10.98 -62.12
C GLY A 187 -11.09 12.43 -61.66
N LEU A 188 -10.21 13.32 -62.14
CA LEU A 188 -10.32 14.77 -61.89
C LEU A 188 -11.50 15.41 -62.62
N ALA A 189 -11.96 14.77 -63.70
CA ALA A 189 -13.12 15.17 -64.48
C ALA A 189 -14.39 14.38 -64.13
N GLY A 190 -14.41 13.71 -62.96
CA GLY A 190 -15.57 12.95 -62.46
C GLY A 190 -15.61 11.46 -62.84
N GLY A 191 -14.68 10.97 -63.67
CA GLY A 191 -14.57 9.53 -63.93
C GLY A 191 -15.62 8.94 -64.88
N ASP A 192 -16.41 9.74 -65.61
CA ASP A 192 -17.54 9.23 -66.42
C ASP A 192 -17.17 8.39 -67.66
N ARG A 193 -15.91 8.40 -68.09
CA ARG A 193 -15.44 7.67 -69.28
C ARG A 193 -14.76 6.35 -68.92
N TYR A 194 -15.53 5.26 -68.93
CA TYR A 194 -15.06 3.88 -68.73
C TYR A 194 -15.58 2.92 -69.82
N SER A 195 -14.94 1.75 -69.92
CA SER A 195 -15.49 0.59 -70.67
C SER A 195 -16.06 -0.44 -69.70
N THR A 196 -17.21 -1.03 -70.03
CA THR A 196 -17.87 -2.06 -69.22
C THR A 196 -17.78 -3.44 -69.86
N THR A 197 -17.46 -4.45 -69.05
CA THR A 197 -17.47 -5.88 -69.40
C THR A 197 -18.24 -6.62 -68.31
N TYR A 198 -18.97 -7.69 -68.64
CA TYR A 198 -19.71 -8.52 -67.67
C TYR A 198 -19.13 -9.93 -67.62
N LEU A 199 -18.95 -10.49 -66.42
CA LEU A 199 -18.44 -11.85 -66.24
C LEU A 199 -19.45 -12.93 -66.65
N GLY A 200 -20.76 -12.62 -66.65
CA GLY A 200 -21.82 -13.57 -66.99
C GLY A 200 -22.06 -14.60 -65.89
N LEU A 201 -22.18 -14.14 -64.63
CA LEU A 201 -22.41 -14.96 -63.44
C LEU A 201 -23.82 -15.57 -63.42
N ASP A 202 -23.97 -16.71 -62.77
CA ASP A 202 -25.27 -17.33 -62.47
C ASP A 202 -26.03 -16.51 -61.39
N SER A 203 -27.35 -16.63 -61.31
CA SER A 203 -28.23 -15.72 -60.53
C SER A 203 -27.99 -15.65 -59.01
N GLU A 204 -27.17 -16.54 -58.46
CA GLU A 204 -26.79 -16.55 -57.04
C GLU A 204 -25.26 -16.50 -56.83
N ASP A 205 -24.46 -16.46 -57.91
CA ASP A 205 -22.99 -16.43 -57.80
C ASP A 205 -22.50 -14.99 -57.60
N ILE A 206 -21.57 -14.82 -56.66
CA ILE A 206 -20.96 -13.52 -56.37
C ILE A 206 -19.45 -13.59 -56.50
N VAL A 207 -18.84 -12.50 -56.93
CA VAL A 207 -17.38 -12.35 -56.94
C VAL A 207 -16.87 -12.31 -55.49
N THR A 208 -15.84 -13.09 -55.19
CA THR A 208 -15.24 -13.20 -53.84
C THR A 208 -13.81 -12.63 -53.77
N GLY A 209 -13.15 -12.51 -54.91
CA GLY A 209 -11.76 -12.06 -54.98
C GLY A 209 -11.37 -11.60 -56.37
N PHE A 210 -10.36 -10.72 -56.41
CA PHE A 210 -9.76 -10.22 -57.64
C PHE A 210 -8.26 -10.03 -57.43
N LYS A 211 -7.44 -10.60 -58.32
CA LYS A 211 -5.99 -10.60 -58.20
C LYS A 211 -5.32 -10.26 -59.53
N ARG A 212 -4.35 -9.34 -59.48
CA ARG A 212 -3.43 -9.06 -60.59
C ARG A 212 -2.37 -10.15 -60.67
N ILE A 213 -2.23 -10.78 -61.83
CA ILE A 213 -1.22 -11.84 -62.09
C ILE A 213 0.01 -11.24 -62.76
N ASP A 214 -0.21 -10.46 -63.81
CA ASP A 214 0.84 -9.73 -64.53
C ASP A 214 0.30 -8.37 -65.00
N THR A 215 1.00 -7.69 -65.92
CA THR A 215 0.60 -6.38 -66.44
C THR A 215 -0.69 -6.39 -67.27
N GLN A 216 -1.04 -7.53 -67.86
CA GLN A 216 -2.16 -7.72 -68.79
C GLN A 216 -3.21 -8.72 -68.29
N THR A 217 -2.86 -9.64 -67.39
CA THR A 217 -3.71 -10.74 -66.94
C THR A 217 -4.14 -10.55 -65.48
N TYR A 218 -5.44 -10.68 -65.25
CA TYR A 218 -6.08 -10.61 -63.94
C TYR A 218 -7.00 -11.81 -63.76
N VAL A 219 -7.24 -12.21 -62.51
CA VAL A 219 -8.12 -13.34 -62.19
C VAL A 219 -9.17 -12.91 -61.17
N ALA A 220 -10.44 -13.20 -61.46
CA ALA A 220 -11.55 -13.05 -60.54
C ALA A 220 -12.04 -14.43 -60.06
N SER A 221 -12.40 -14.53 -58.79
CA SER A 221 -12.98 -15.75 -58.19
C SER A 221 -14.42 -15.53 -57.76
N THR A 222 -15.17 -16.63 -57.61
CA THR A 222 -16.57 -16.59 -57.17
C THR A 222 -16.90 -17.54 -56.02
N ALA A 223 -18.07 -17.35 -55.41
CA ALA A 223 -18.56 -18.12 -54.27
C ALA A 223 -18.94 -19.56 -54.62
N PHE A 224 -19.22 -19.88 -55.89
CA PHE A 224 -19.44 -21.27 -56.33
C PHE A 224 -18.18 -21.98 -56.83
N GLY A 225 -16.99 -21.38 -56.70
CA GLY A 225 -15.73 -22.03 -57.08
C GLY A 225 -15.41 -21.87 -58.57
N ASN A 226 -15.86 -20.78 -59.20
CA ASN A 226 -15.49 -20.43 -60.55
C ASN A 226 -14.31 -19.45 -60.55
N LEU A 227 -13.37 -19.64 -61.48
CA LEU A 227 -12.28 -18.70 -61.76
C LEU A 227 -12.47 -18.12 -63.15
N TYR A 228 -12.28 -16.81 -63.28
CA TYR A 228 -12.37 -16.06 -64.53
C TYR A 228 -11.05 -15.36 -64.81
N LYS A 229 -10.51 -15.56 -66.00
CA LYS A 229 -9.35 -14.84 -66.54
C LYS A 229 -9.82 -13.58 -67.25
N LEU A 230 -9.31 -12.44 -66.84
CA LEU A 230 -9.51 -11.15 -67.50
C LEU A 230 -8.21 -10.73 -68.17
N LEU A 231 -8.24 -10.57 -69.49
CA LEU A 231 -7.08 -10.19 -70.31
C LEU A 231 -7.25 -8.79 -70.86
N LEU A 232 -6.25 -7.95 -70.63
CA LEU A 232 -6.15 -6.59 -71.14
C LEU A 232 -5.50 -6.61 -72.52
N THR A 233 -6.30 -6.39 -73.56
CA THR A 233 -5.83 -6.39 -74.95
C THR A 233 -5.87 -4.98 -75.55
N SER A 234 -4.93 -4.67 -76.43
CA SER A 234 -4.90 -3.39 -77.16
C SER A 234 -5.33 -3.60 -78.60
N THR A 235 -6.45 -3.00 -79.00
CA THR A 235 -6.93 -3.03 -80.38
C THR A 235 -7.10 -1.59 -80.88
N GLY A 236 -6.39 -1.23 -81.96
CA GLY A 236 -6.45 0.11 -82.55
C GLY A 236 -6.00 1.26 -81.63
N GLY A 237 -5.11 0.99 -80.67
CA GLY A 237 -4.59 1.99 -79.72
C GLY A 237 -5.49 2.26 -78.52
N LYS A 238 -6.59 1.52 -78.36
CA LYS A 238 -7.44 1.53 -77.17
C LYS A 238 -7.33 0.17 -76.45
N TYR A 239 -7.22 0.24 -75.13
CA TYR A 239 -7.22 -0.95 -74.28
C TYR A 239 -8.64 -1.36 -73.94
N HIS A 240 -8.93 -2.66 -74.03
CA HIS A 240 -10.20 -3.25 -73.64
C HIS A 240 -9.95 -4.52 -72.83
N LEU A 241 -10.88 -4.85 -71.93
CA LEU A 241 -10.79 -6.00 -71.04
C LEU A 241 -11.75 -7.11 -71.50
N THR A 242 -11.22 -8.29 -71.80
CA THR A 242 -12.00 -9.47 -72.18
C THR A 242 -11.97 -10.51 -71.07
N SER A 243 -13.11 -11.11 -70.73
CA SER A 243 -13.23 -12.13 -69.68
C SER A 243 -13.51 -13.52 -70.24
N HIS A 244 -12.83 -14.53 -69.70
CA HIS A 244 -13.01 -15.95 -70.04
C HIS A 244 -13.01 -16.81 -68.76
N PRO A 245 -14.01 -17.69 -68.56
CA PRO A 245 -13.98 -18.65 -67.45
C PRO A 245 -12.88 -19.70 -67.66
N PHE A 246 -12.27 -20.17 -66.58
CA PHE A 246 -11.26 -21.23 -66.62
C PHE A 246 -11.87 -22.53 -67.17
N SER A 247 -11.12 -23.25 -67.99
CA SER A 247 -11.58 -24.52 -68.55
C SER A 247 -11.73 -25.59 -67.48
N ARG A 248 -12.96 -26.06 -67.27
CA ARG A 248 -13.22 -27.26 -66.46
C ARG A 248 -12.99 -28.52 -67.30
N PRO A 249 -12.30 -29.56 -66.78
CA PRO A 249 -12.24 -30.84 -67.45
C PRO A 249 -13.66 -31.37 -67.65
N SER A 250 -14.12 -31.42 -68.89
CA SER A 250 -15.43 -31.97 -69.23
C SER A 250 -15.48 -33.45 -68.80
N LYS A 251 -16.61 -33.88 -68.22
CA LYS A 251 -16.93 -35.31 -68.02
C LYS A 251 -17.05 -35.99 -69.39
N SER A 252 -15.92 -36.26 -70.03
CA SER A 252 -15.87 -37.03 -71.26
C SER A 252 -16.11 -38.49 -70.88
N LEU A 253 -17.28 -39.01 -71.27
CA LEU A 253 -17.54 -40.44 -71.34
C LEU A 253 -16.53 -41.03 -72.34
N SER A 254 -15.34 -41.36 -71.86
CA SER A 254 -14.34 -42.07 -72.64
C SER A 254 -14.87 -43.48 -72.93
N PHE A 255 -15.21 -43.75 -74.19
CA PHE A 255 -15.54 -45.09 -74.69
C PHE A 255 -14.31 -46.03 -74.78
N SER A 256 -13.22 -45.75 -74.06
CA SER A 256 -11.98 -46.55 -74.11
C SER A 256 -12.08 -47.92 -73.40
N SER A 257 -13.26 -48.35 -72.96
CA SER A 257 -13.46 -49.67 -72.32
C SER A 257 -13.69 -50.83 -73.31
N PHE A 258 -13.55 -50.64 -74.63
CA PHE A 258 -13.92 -51.67 -75.63
C PHE A 258 -12.81 -52.13 -76.60
N ILE A 259 -11.53 -52.02 -76.25
CA ILE A 259 -10.45 -52.72 -77.00
C ILE A 259 -9.41 -53.29 -76.02
N PRO A 260 -9.35 -54.61 -75.81
CA PRO A 260 -8.20 -55.24 -75.18
C PRO A 260 -7.13 -55.47 -76.25
N PHE A 261 -5.86 -55.23 -75.88
CA PHE A 261 -4.64 -55.58 -76.62
C PHE A 261 -4.14 -54.52 -77.63
N LEU A 262 -3.24 -53.64 -77.16
CA LEU A 262 -1.87 -53.39 -77.70
C LEU A 262 -1.31 -52.04 -77.16
N SER A 263 -0.03 -52.07 -76.78
CA SER A 263 0.87 -50.96 -76.43
C SER A 263 0.90 -50.45 -74.97
N SER A 264 2.05 -50.71 -74.35
CA SER A 264 2.60 -50.07 -73.17
C SER A 264 2.94 -48.60 -73.42
N SER A 265 2.96 -47.80 -72.34
CA SER A 265 3.30 -46.37 -72.21
C SER A 265 2.17 -45.36 -72.50
N SER A 266 1.37 -45.11 -71.48
CA SER A 266 0.66 -43.83 -71.29
C SER A 266 0.32 -43.69 -69.81
N THR A 267 0.92 -42.69 -69.17
CA THR A 267 0.60 -42.21 -67.82
C THR A 267 -0.91 -42.03 -67.68
N ALA A 268 -1.51 -42.73 -66.72
CA ALA A 268 -2.91 -42.56 -66.38
C ALA A 268 -3.10 -41.18 -65.73
N THR A 269 -3.61 -40.21 -66.49
CA THR A 269 -4.12 -38.96 -65.93
C THR A 269 -5.43 -39.29 -65.20
N THR A 270 -5.37 -39.33 -63.87
CA THR A 270 -6.53 -39.34 -62.99
C THR A 270 -7.41 -38.13 -63.33
N GLN A 271 -8.68 -38.35 -63.67
CA GLN A 271 -9.62 -37.25 -63.91
C GLN A 271 -9.91 -36.55 -62.57
N ILE A 272 -9.47 -35.30 -62.44
CA ILE A 272 -9.73 -34.45 -61.26
C ILE A 272 -11.19 -33.99 -61.30
N VAL A 273 -11.96 -34.31 -60.27
CA VAL A 273 -13.35 -33.89 -60.13
C VAL A 273 -13.37 -32.61 -59.29
N LEU A 274 -13.67 -31.49 -59.95
CA LEU A 274 -13.78 -30.19 -59.28
C LEU A 274 -15.14 -30.06 -58.60
N GLU A 275 -15.15 -29.96 -57.28
CA GLU A 275 -16.35 -29.69 -56.50
C GLU A 275 -16.57 -28.19 -56.29
N PRO A 276 -17.84 -27.70 -56.26
CA PRO A 276 -18.13 -26.29 -55.99
C PRO A 276 -17.82 -25.94 -54.53
N GLY A 277 -17.58 -24.66 -54.27
CA GLY A 277 -17.37 -24.12 -52.93
C GLY A 277 -16.89 -22.67 -52.94
N ASN A 278 -16.91 -22.01 -51.79
CA ASN A 278 -16.54 -20.59 -51.68
C ASN A 278 -15.03 -20.42 -51.78
N ILE A 279 -14.57 -19.66 -52.79
CA ILE A 279 -13.15 -19.27 -52.90
C ILE A 279 -12.88 -18.14 -51.91
N SER A 280 -12.14 -18.42 -50.84
CA SER A 280 -11.72 -17.41 -49.85
C SER A 280 -10.46 -16.65 -50.28
N ALA A 281 -9.54 -17.32 -50.99
CA ALA A 281 -8.25 -16.73 -51.40
C ALA A 281 -7.71 -17.26 -52.73
N ILE A 282 -6.92 -16.41 -53.40
CA ILE A 282 -6.15 -16.77 -54.59
C ILE A 282 -4.70 -16.31 -54.40
N ALA A 283 -3.76 -17.23 -54.56
CA ALA A 283 -2.33 -16.97 -54.51
C ALA A 283 -1.65 -17.29 -55.85
N LEU A 284 -0.60 -16.52 -56.17
CA LEU A 284 0.25 -16.75 -57.33
C LEU A 284 1.43 -17.64 -56.92
N GLY A 285 1.60 -18.77 -57.59
CA GLY A 285 2.71 -19.70 -57.39
C GLY A 285 3.92 -19.40 -58.29
N ALA A 286 4.72 -20.44 -58.55
CA ALA A 286 5.89 -20.31 -59.41
C ALA A 286 5.48 -19.97 -60.86
N ARG A 287 6.32 -19.21 -61.55
CA ARG A 287 6.18 -19.04 -63.00
C ARG A 287 6.69 -20.29 -63.70
N THR A 288 5.92 -20.80 -64.65
CA THR A 288 6.33 -21.99 -65.42
C THR A 288 7.39 -21.61 -66.44
N ILE A 289 8.17 -22.59 -66.88
CA ILE A 289 9.31 -22.39 -67.81
C ILE A 289 8.85 -21.74 -69.13
N ASP A 290 7.61 -22.03 -69.54
CA ASP A 290 6.98 -21.51 -70.75
C ASP A 290 6.38 -20.11 -70.58
N GLY A 291 6.60 -19.45 -69.43
CA GLY A 291 6.08 -18.12 -69.13
C GLY A 291 4.63 -18.10 -68.65
N GLY A 292 4.05 -19.26 -68.35
CA GLY A 292 2.77 -19.37 -67.65
C GLY A 292 2.90 -19.09 -66.15
N ALA A 293 1.78 -19.15 -65.44
CA ALA A 293 1.69 -18.90 -64.01
C ALA A 293 0.91 -20.00 -63.30
N GLU A 294 1.44 -20.50 -62.19
CA GLU A 294 0.68 -21.35 -61.27
C GLU A 294 -0.27 -20.49 -60.43
N ILE A 295 -1.52 -20.93 -60.30
CA ILE A 295 -2.55 -20.26 -59.51
C ILE A 295 -3.05 -21.25 -58.45
N TRP A 296 -3.06 -20.80 -57.21
CA TRP A 296 -3.55 -21.58 -56.08
C TRP A 296 -4.83 -20.95 -55.56
N ALA A 297 -5.89 -21.74 -55.42
CA ALA A 297 -7.18 -21.29 -54.93
C ALA A 297 -7.56 -22.07 -53.66
N LEU A 298 -7.95 -21.34 -52.62
CA LEU A 298 -8.47 -21.91 -51.37
C LEU A 298 -10.00 -21.93 -51.43
N ILE A 299 -10.59 -23.12 -51.41
CA ILE A 299 -12.03 -23.35 -51.57
C ILE A 299 -12.56 -24.07 -50.34
N ASN A 300 -13.24 -23.33 -49.45
CA ASN A 300 -13.61 -23.81 -48.11
C ASN A 300 -12.38 -24.38 -47.37
N SER A 301 -12.24 -25.71 -47.27
CA SER A 301 -11.08 -26.40 -46.67
C SER A 301 -10.13 -27.04 -47.70
N ARG A 302 -10.43 -26.92 -49.00
CA ARG A 302 -9.66 -27.53 -50.08
C ARG A 302 -8.69 -26.56 -50.72
N ILE A 303 -7.56 -27.07 -51.18
CA ILE A 303 -6.58 -26.31 -51.96
C ILE A 303 -6.55 -26.85 -53.40
N GLN A 304 -6.84 -25.97 -54.35
CA GLN A 304 -6.74 -26.27 -55.78
C GLN A 304 -5.49 -25.63 -56.39
N ARG A 305 -4.76 -26.41 -57.21
CA ARG A 305 -3.63 -25.93 -58.02
C ARG A 305 -4.02 -25.89 -59.50
N TRP A 306 -3.82 -24.76 -60.14
CA TRP A 306 -4.09 -24.51 -61.54
C TRP A 306 -2.83 -24.07 -62.28
N GLU A 307 -2.64 -24.53 -63.51
CA GLU A 307 -1.62 -24.02 -64.41
C GLU A 307 -2.27 -23.13 -65.47
N MET A 308 -1.88 -21.85 -65.50
CA MET A 308 -2.32 -20.89 -66.51
C MET A 308 -1.22 -20.71 -67.56
N LYS A 309 -1.47 -21.20 -68.77
CA LYS A 309 -0.54 -21.04 -69.91
C LYS A 309 -0.69 -19.64 -70.53
N LEU A 310 0.42 -19.07 -71.01
CA LEU A 310 0.48 -17.70 -71.56
C LEU A 310 -0.39 -17.54 -72.82
N GLU A 311 -0.31 -18.51 -73.73
CA GLU A 311 -1.17 -18.65 -74.91
C GLU A 311 -1.77 -20.06 -74.92
N GLY A 312 -2.83 -20.28 -74.14
CA GLY A 312 -3.46 -21.59 -74.00
C GLY A 312 -4.62 -21.62 -73.00
N TRP A 313 -5.15 -22.82 -72.77
CA TRP A 313 -6.22 -23.11 -71.81
C TRP A 313 -5.65 -23.31 -70.39
N GLU A 314 -6.45 -23.04 -69.38
CA GLU A 314 -6.13 -23.28 -67.97
C GLU A 314 -6.41 -24.72 -67.57
N GLU A 315 -5.48 -25.37 -66.87
CA GLU A 315 -5.59 -26.78 -66.49
C GLU A 315 -5.53 -26.94 -64.97
N ALA A 316 -6.51 -27.65 -64.39
CA ALA A 316 -6.48 -28.01 -62.98
C ALA A 316 -5.50 -29.17 -62.78
N LEU A 317 -4.54 -29.01 -61.86
CA LEU A 317 -3.49 -29.97 -61.57
C LEU A 317 -3.72 -30.74 -60.26
N GLN A 318 -4.41 -30.15 -59.28
CA GLN A 318 -4.62 -30.75 -57.95
C GLN A 318 -5.88 -30.15 -57.31
N ASP A 319 -6.63 -30.96 -56.56
CA ASP A 319 -7.75 -30.54 -55.68
C ASP A 319 -7.80 -31.49 -54.46
N GLU A 320 -7.45 -30.99 -53.28
CA GLU A 320 -7.30 -31.82 -52.06
C GLU A 320 -7.84 -31.09 -50.82
N ASP A 321 -8.54 -31.82 -49.94
CA ASP A 321 -9.01 -31.34 -48.64
C ASP A 321 -7.92 -31.47 -47.56
N VAL A 322 -7.53 -30.35 -46.96
CA VAL A 322 -6.44 -30.28 -45.98
C VAL A 322 -6.91 -30.11 -44.54
N ALA A 323 -8.23 -30.00 -44.29
CA ALA A 323 -8.76 -29.71 -42.96
C ALA A 323 -8.30 -30.70 -41.88
N GLU A 324 -8.40 -32.01 -42.14
CA GLU A 324 -8.09 -33.04 -41.13
C GLU A 324 -6.62 -33.01 -40.70
N MET A 325 -5.72 -32.87 -41.68
CA MET A 325 -4.29 -32.78 -41.45
C MET A 325 -3.95 -31.53 -40.62
N ILE A 326 -4.59 -30.40 -40.91
CA ILE A 326 -4.43 -29.15 -40.19
C ILE A 326 -4.93 -29.28 -38.74
N ARG A 327 -6.10 -29.89 -38.50
CA ARG A 327 -6.64 -30.13 -37.15
C ARG A 327 -5.66 -30.92 -36.29
N ILE A 328 -5.09 -31.99 -36.83
CA ILE A 328 -4.09 -32.83 -36.14
C ILE A 328 -2.84 -32.01 -35.81
N ALA A 329 -2.35 -31.21 -36.75
CA ALA A 329 -1.15 -30.40 -36.55
C ALA A 329 -1.35 -29.30 -35.49
N ILE A 330 -2.48 -28.59 -35.51
CA ILE A 330 -2.82 -27.55 -34.52
C ILE A 330 -2.89 -28.17 -33.11
N ARG A 331 -3.58 -29.31 -32.95
CA ARG A 331 -3.68 -30.01 -31.66
C ARG A 331 -2.34 -30.52 -31.16
N ARG A 332 -1.46 -30.96 -32.06
CA ARG A 332 -0.10 -31.39 -31.73
C ARG A 332 0.75 -30.24 -31.20
N THR A 333 0.60 -29.04 -31.77
CA THR A 333 1.41 -27.87 -31.41
C THR A 333 0.91 -27.18 -30.15
N PHE A 334 -0.41 -26.96 -30.01
CA PHE A 334 -0.97 -26.17 -28.90
C PHE A 334 -1.63 -27.00 -27.78
N GLY A 335 -1.72 -28.32 -27.93
CA GLY A 335 -2.09 -29.23 -26.85
C GLY A 335 -3.49 -28.96 -26.26
N SER A 336 -3.54 -28.71 -24.94
CA SER A 336 -4.80 -28.52 -24.19
C SER A 336 -5.48 -27.18 -24.44
N ALA A 337 -4.83 -26.23 -25.12
CA ALA A 337 -5.42 -24.93 -25.46
C ALA A 337 -6.42 -24.99 -26.62
N VAL A 338 -6.62 -26.16 -27.24
CA VAL A 338 -7.46 -26.37 -28.41
C VAL A 338 -8.54 -27.41 -28.12
N GLU A 339 -9.76 -27.14 -28.60
CA GLU A 339 -10.91 -28.02 -28.44
C GLU A 339 -10.71 -29.40 -29.12
N LYS A 340 -11.13 -30.46 -28.41
CA LYS A 340 -10.96 -31.85 -28.87
C LYS A 340 -12.06 -32.27 -29.84
N ASP A 341 -13.24 -31.67 -29.74
CA ASP A 341 -14.37 -31.91 -30.63
C ASP A 341 -14.21 -31.09 -31.94
N ASP A 342 -14.23 -31.78 -33.08
CA ASP A 342 -14.06 -31.16 -34.40
C ASP A 342 -15.16 -30.15 -34.75
N ALA A 343 -16.39 -30.43 -34.33
CA ALA A 343 -17.52 -29.53 -34.59
C ALA A 343 -17.41 -28.24 -33.77
N LYS A 344 -16.88 -28.33 -32.55
CA LYS A 344 -16.69 -27.18 -31.66
C LYS A 344 -15.42 -26.38 -31.96
N MET A 345 -14.37 -27.04 -32.48
CA MET A 345 -13.16 -26.34 -32.92
C MET A 345 -13.47 -25.32 -34.03
N ASP A 346 -14.49 -25.58 -34.86
CA ASP A 346 -14.97 -24.67 -35.91
C ASP A 346 -13.83 -24.11 -36.79
N LEU A 347 -12.99 -25.03 -37.30
CA LEU A 347 -11.83 -24.70 -38.12
C LEU A 347 -12.26 -24.12 -39.47
N GLU A 348 -11.71 -22.94 -39.78
CA GLU A 348 -11.89 -22.22 -41.04
C GLU A 348 -10.53 -21.87 -41.65
N LEU A 349 -10.38 -22.08 -42.96
CA LEU A 349 -9.20 -21.64 -43.71
C LEU A 349 -9.52 -20.28 -44.36
N VAL A 350 -8.82 -19.25 -43.93
CA VAL A 350 -9.18 -17.85 -44.17
C VAL A 350 -8.48 -17.28 -45.39
N ASP A 351 -7.15 -17.42 -45.47
CA ASP A 351 -6.37 -16.84 -46.57
C ASP A 351 -5.14 -17.70 -46.93
N LEU A 352 -4.61 -17.52 -48.13
CA LEU A 352 -3.53 -18.33 -48.69
C LEU A 352 -2.46 -17.46 -49.37
N ALA A 353 -1.19 -17.78 -49.15
CA ALA A 353 -0.06 -17.22 -49.88
C ALA A 353 0.97 -18.32 -50.23
N VAL A 354 1.75 -18.08 -51.28
CA VAL A 354 2.79 -19.01 -51.75
C VAL A 354 4.14 -18.30 -51.70
N ASP A 355 5.12 -18.92 -51.05
CA ASP A 355 6.50 -18.42 -51.01
C ASP A 355 7.27 -18.78 -52.30
N SER A 356 8.36 -18.07 -52.53
CA SER A 356 9.40 -18.36 -53.52
C SER A 356 9.87 -19.82 -53.57
N SER A 357 9.81 -20.56 -52.45
CA SER A 357 10.13 -21.99 -52.38
C SER A 357 8.97 -22.93 -52.77
N ASN A 358 7.88 -22.40 -53.32
CA ASN A 358 6.61 -23.09 -53.60
C ASN A 358 5.96 -23.74 -52.37
N LYS A 359 6.21 -23.17 -51.19
CA LYS A 359 5.56 -23.54 -49.93
C LYS A 359 4.33 -22.68 -49.71
N LEU A 360 3.24 -23.30 -49.29
CA LEU A 360 1.97 -22.65 -49.01
C LEU A 360 1.94 -22.21 -47.55
N VAL A 361 1.52 -20.96 -47.31
CA VAL A 361 1.23 -20.45 -45.98
C VAL A 361 -0.26 -20.20 -45.92
N VAL A 362 -0.95 -20.95 -45.05
CA VAL A 362 -2.40 -20.87 -44.86
C VAL A 362 -2.68 -20.17 -43.54
N LEU A 363 -3.47 -19.10 -43.57
CA LEU A 363 -4.04 -18.51 -42.36
C LEU A 363 -5.30 -19.29 -41.99
N VAL A 364 -5.33 -19.81 -40.77
CA VAL A 364 -6.47 -20.57 -40.25
C VAL A 364 -7.05 -19.90 -39.02
N SER A 365 -8.34 -20.09 -38.81
CA SER A 365 -9.09 -19.59 -37.65
C SER A 365 -9.86 -20.72 -36.98
N TYR A 366 -9.94 -20.72 -35.66
CA TYR A 366 -10.68 -21.71 -34.87
C TYR A 366 -11.22 -21.08 -33.58
N ALA A 367 -12.24 -21.70 -32.99
CA ALA A 367 -12.86 -21.24 -31.75
C ALA A 367 -11.92 -21.41 -30.54
N GLY A 368 -11.80 -20.37 -29.72
CA GLY A 368 -11.10 -20.44 -28.44
C GLY A 368 -11.89 -21.21 -27.38
N LEU A 369 -11.20 -21.78 -26.39
CA LEU A 369 -11.85 -22.37 -25.22
C LEU A 369 -12.42 -21.25 -24.35
N ASP A 370 -13.71 -21.30 -24.05
CA ASP A 370 -14.35 -20.38 -23.11
C ASP A 370 -13.86 -20.71 -21.69
N GLU A 371 -12.91 -19.93 -21.18
CA GLU A 371 -12.75 -19.81 -19.73
C GLU A 371 -13.98 -19.07 -19.21
N ALA A 372 -14.69 -19.69 -18.27
CA ALA A 372 -15.99 -19.24 -17.78
C ALA A 372 -15.91 -17.88 -17.06
N ASP A 373 -15.92 -16.78 -17.79
CA ASP A 373 -16.24 -15.46 -17.23
C ASP A 373 -17.76 -15.34 -17.06
N MET A 374 -18.22 -15.74 -15.87
CA MET A 374 -19.63 -15.75 -15.45
C MET A 374 -20.25 -14.35 -15.27
N MET A 375 -19.93 -13.31 -16.07
CA MET A 375 -20.54 -11.98 -15.91
C MET A 375 -20.80 -11.14 -17.18
N ALA A 376 -20.83 -11.73 -18.38
CA ALA A 376 -21.28 -11.01 -19.58
C ALA A 376 -22.53 -11.66 -20.20
N MET A 377 -23.71 -11.27 -19.70
CA MET A 377 -24.95 -11.36 -20.47
C MET A 377 -24.87 -10.33 -21.59
N ASP A 378 -25.08 -10.76 -22.83
CA ASP A 378 -25.14 -9.97 -24.08
C ASP A 378 -23.79 -9.63 -24.74
N VAL A 379 -23.22 -10.54 -25.56
CA VAL A 379 -22.78 -10.29 -26.96
C VAL A 379 -22.51 -11.65 -27.65
N THR A 380 -23.13 -11.89 -28.81
CA THR A 380 -23.11 -13.13 -29.61
C THR A 380 -21.85 -13.31 -30.47
N GLY A 381 -20.65 -13.14 -29.92
CA GLY A 381 -19.38 -13.27 -30.65
C GLY A 381 -18.51 -14.40 -30.13
N VAL A 382 -18.31 -15.46 -30.91
CA VAL A 382 -17.36 -16.54 -30.58
C VAL A 382 -15.94 -15.98 -30.70
N ARG A 383 -15.13 -16.09 -29.62
CA ARG A 383 -13.71 -15.73 -29.65
C ARG A 383 -12.98 -16.60 -30.67
N ARG A 384 -12.41 -15.99 -31.72
CA ARG A 384 -11.64 -16.70 -32.75
C ARG A 384 -10.14 -16.48 -32.56
N ILE A 385 -9.39 -17.57 -32.57
CA ILE A 385 -7.92 -17.62 -32.52
C ILE A 385 -7.40 -17.86 -33.93
N TYR A 386 -6.22 -17.33 -34.26
CA TYR A 386 -5.59 -17.45 -35.57
C TYR A 386 -4.23 -18.16 -35.49
N ALA A 387 -3.94 -18.97 -36.50
CA ALA A 387 -2.65 -19.64 -36.65
C ALA A 387 -2.20 -19.61 -38.12
N LEU A 388 -0.89 -19.68 -38.33
CA LEU A 388 -0.29 -19.88 -39.65
C LEU A 388 0.12 -21.35 -39.78
N VAL A 389 -0.31 -21.98 -40.85
CA VAL A 389 0.07 -23.36 -41.18
C VAL A 389 0.88 -23.36 -42.46
N GLN A 390 2.11 -23.86 -42.38
CA GLN A 390 2.97 -24.02 -43.55
C GLN A 390 2.78 -25.41 -44.13
N LEU A 391 2.37 -25.47 -45.40
CA LEU A 391 2.17 -26.69 -46.15
C LEU A 391 3.18 -26.75 -47.30
N SER A 392 3.71 -27.95 -47.55
CA SER A 392 4.57 -28.21 -48.70
C SER A 392 3.91 -29.29 -49.57
N PRO A 393 3.83 -29.10 -50.91
CA PRO A 393 3.27 -30.09 -51.81
C PRO A 393 4.24 -31.26 -52.01
N LEU A 394 3.75 -32.50 -51.82
CA LEU A 394 4.48 -33.74 -52.08
C LEU A 394 3.68 -34.62 -53.06
N GLY A 395 3.96 -34.47 -54.36
CA GLY A 395 3.20 -35.14 -55.41
C GLY A 395 1.77 -34.59 -55.48
N ASP A 396 0.79 -35.45 -55.23
CA ASP A 396 -0.65 -35.12 -55.22
C ASP A 396 -1.19 -34.89 -53.79
N SER A 397 -0.34 -34.96 -52.76
CA SER A 397 -0.72 -34.76 -51.34
C SER A 397 0.03 -33.59 -50.68
N PHE A 398 -0.51 -33.02 -49.61
CA PHE A 398 0.22 -32.04 -48.78
C PHE A 398 0.88 -32.66 -47.55
N TYR A 399 1.85 -31.95 -46.96
CA TYR A 399 2.30 -32.23 -45.60
C TYR A 399 2.51 -30.92 -44.83
N VAL A 400 2.23 -30.93 -43.53
CA VAL A 400 2.41 -29.77 -42.64
C VAL A 400 3.87 -29.69 -42.20
N ASP A 401 4.57 -28.63 -42.62
CA ASP A 401 5.94 -28.31 -42.20
C ASP A 401 5.94 -27.78 -40.75
N ALA A 402 5.08 -26.78 -40.48
CA ALA A 402 5.06 -26.05 -39.22
C ALA A 402 3.69 -25.40 -38.96
N VAL A 403 3.39 -25.18 -37.67
CA VAL A 403 2.24 -24.40 -37.21
C VAL A 403 2.74 -23.33 -36.25
N ARG A 404 2.33 -22.07 -36.47
CA ARG A 404 2.71 -20.92 -35.65
C ARG A 404 1.46 -20.19 -35.15
N SER A 405 1.51 -19.69 -33.92
CA SER A 405 0.46 -18.81 -33.39
C SER A 405 0.52 -17.45 -34.06
N VAL A 406 -0.64 -16.81 -34.23
CA VAL A 406 -0.72 -15.39 -34.59
C VAL A 406 -1.02 -14.61 -33.31
N PRO A 407 -0.30 -13.51 -33.02
CA PRO A 407 -0.51 -12.71 -31.80
C PRO A 407 -1.78 -11.83 -31.91
N TYR A 408 -2.92 -12.41 -32.29
CA TYR A 408 -4.21 -11.73 -32.45
C TYR A 408 -5.37 -12.68 -32.15
N GLN A 409 -6.42 -12.15 -31.54
CA GLN A 409 -7.66 -12.86 -31.27
C GLN A 409 -8.86 -11.92 -31.47
N SER A 410 -9.93 -12.43 -32.06
CA SER A 410 -11.16 -11.67 -32.21
C SER A 410 -11.93 -11.65 -30.90
N THR A 411 -12.23 -10.46 -30.39
CA THR A 411 -13.06 -10.24 -29.19
C THR A 411 -14.24 -9.32 -29.52
N SER A 412 -15.14 -9.09 -28.57
CA SER A 412 -16.19 -8.07 -28.72
C SER A 412 -15.63 -6.66 -28.96
N ALA A 413 -14.36 -6.41 -28.64
CA ALA A 413 -13.67 -5.14 -28.87
C ALA A 413 -13.05 -4.99 -30.28
N SER A 414 -12.99 -6.05 -31.10
CA SER A 414 -12.33 -6.04 -32.43
C SER A 414 -13.04 -5.20 -33.52
N GLY A 415 -14.07 -4.44 -33.13
CA GLY A 415 -14.81 -3.56 -34.03
C GLY A 415 -15.64 -4.32 -35.07
N ALA A 416 -15.85 -3.71 -36.25
CA ALA A 416 -16.59 -4.35 -37.33
C ALA A 416 -15.87 -5.61 -37.86
N PRO A 417 -16.56 -6.59 -38.44
CA PRO A 417 -15.90 -7.74 -39.06
C PRO A 417 -15.17 -7.32 -40.34
N MET A 418 -13.93 -7.77 -40.53
CA MET A 418 -13.16 -7.65 -41.76
C MET A 418 -12.52 -9.01 -42.08
N HIS A 419 -12.50 -9.40 -43.35
CA HIS A 419 -11.81 -10.61 -43.80
C HIS A 419 -10.29 -10.44 -43.66
N PRO A 420 -9.59 -11.26 -42.85
CA PRO A 420 -8.15 -11.16 -42.69
C PRO A 420 -7.40 -11.49 -43.98
N ARG A 421 -6.28 -10.80 -44.24
CA ARG A 421 -5.46 -11.03 -45.44
C ARG A 421 -3.99 -11.17 -45.12
N ILE A 422 -3.30 -12.10 -45.78
CA ILE A 422 -1.87 -12.35 -45.57
C ILE A 422 -1.03 -11.89 -46.76
N GLN A 423 0.18 -11.41 -46.45
CA GLN A 423 1.19 -11.04 -47.43
C GLN A 423 2.56 -11.49 -46.95
N LEU A 424 3.36 -12.03 -47.87
CA LEU A 424 4.71 -12.49 -47.58
C LEU A 424 5.71 -11.37 -47.85
N LEU A 425 6.63 -11.16 -46.92
CA LEU A 425 7.77 -10.27 -47.12
C LEU A 425 8.79 -10.89 -48.09
N PRO A 426 9.71 -10.10 -48.68
CA PRO A 426 10.75 -10.62 -49.56
C PRO A 426 11.51 -11.79 -48.91
N ASN A 427 11.75 -12.86 -49.66
CA ASN A 427 12.34 -14.14 -49.22
C ASN A 427 11.47 -14.98 -48.25
N GLY A 428 10.23 -14.58 -47.97
CA GLY A 428 9.27 -15.34 -47.17
C GLY A 428 9.62 -15.43 -45.68
N LEU A 429 10.54 -14.60 -45.18
CA LEU A 429 11.01 -14.60 -43.79
C LEU A 429 9.90 -14.25 -42.79
N LEU A 430 9.03 -13.32 -43.19
CA LEU A 430 7.95 -12.78 -42.36
C LEU A 430 6.63 -12.81 -43.11
N VAL A 431 5.56 -13.05 -42.36
CA VAL A 431 4.17 -13.01 -42.81
C VAL A 431 3.49 -11.81 -42.15
N SER A 432 2.99 -10.90 -42.96
CA SER A 432 2.14 -9.79 -42.51
C SER A 432 0.68 -10.19 -42.64
N ILE A 433 -0.09 -10.00 -41.58
CA ILE A 433 -1.52 -10.35 -41.50
C ILE A 433 -2.31 -9.09 -41.19
N GLN A 434 -3.21 -8.72 -42.09
CA GLN A 434 -4.12 -7.59 -41.94
C GLN A 434 -5.40 -8.04 -41.25
N PHE A 435 -5.72 -7.42 -40.11
CA PHE A 435 -7.01 -7.46 -39.44
C PHE A 435 -7.66 -6.07 -39.47
N GLY A 436 -8.95 -5.95 -39.18
CA GLY A 436 -9.67 -4.67 -39.28
C GLY A 436 -9.14 -3.58 -38.34
N ASP A 437 -8.62 -3.98 -37.19
CA ASP A 437 -8.16 -3.14 -36.07
C ASP A 437 -6.66 -3.34 -35.76
N ALA A 438 -5.98 -4.27 -36.42
CA ALA A 438 -4.58 -4.56 -36.16
C ALA A 438 -3.83 -5.10 -37.39
N VAL A 439 -2.50 -5.01 -37.36
CA VAL A 439 -1.61 -5.73 -38.29
C VAL A 439 -0.67 -6.61 -37.47
N ALA A 440 -0.67 -7.92 -37.71
CA ALA A 440 0.24 -8.86 -37.06
C ALA A 440 1.41 -9.21 -37.99
N LEU A 441 2.60 -9.32 -37.42
CA LEU A 441 3.83 -9.75 -38.10
C LEU A 441 4.32 -11.04 -37.43
N CYS A 442 4.50 -12.09 -38.22
CA CYS A 442 4.93 -13.40 -37.74
C CYS A 442 6.16 -13.88 -38.50
N GLY A 443 7.19 -14.32 -37.78
CA GLY A 443 8.31 -15.06 -38.33
C GLY A 443 7.86 -16.41 -38.88
N ARG A 444 8.40 -16.77 -40.05
CA ARG A 444 8.21 -18.12 -40.60
C ARG A 444 9.13 -19.12 -39.91
N ASP A 445 10.43 -18.79 -39.93
CA ASP A 445 11.50 -19.67 -39.47
C ASP A 445 11.99 -19.32 -38.04
N SER A 446 11.59 -18.16 -37.50
CA SER A 446 11.83 -17.75 -36.10
C SER A 446 10.52 -17.65 -35.31
N ASP A 447 10.61 -17.63 -33.97
CA ASP A 447 9.46 -17.49 -33.07
C ASP A 447 9.04 -16.02 -32.84
N TYR A 448 9.61 -15.08 -33.60
CA TYR A 448 9.29 -13.66 -33.51
C TYR A 448 7.84 -13.37 -33.93
N GLN A 449 7.11 -12.67 -33.07
CA GLN A 449 5.71 -12.29 -33.26
C GLN A 449 5.49 -10.88 -32.72
N GLU A 450 4.87 -10.01 -33.51
CA GLU A 450 4.54 -8.65 -33.08
C GLU A 450 3.17 -8.23 -33.63
N ARG A 451 2.44 -7.41 -32.85
CA ARG A 451 1.11 -6.90 -33.22
C ARG A 451 1.11 -5.38 -33.15
N LEU A 452 0.69 -4.75 -34.24
CA LEU A 452 0.40 -3.33 -34.34
C LEU A 452 -1.11 -3.13 -34.23
N GLU A 453 -1.60 -2.94 -33.01
CA GLU A 453 -3.03 -2.71 -32.72
C GLU A 453 -3.37 -1.22 -32.84
N LEU A 454 -4.53 -0.87 -33.38
CA LEU A 454 -4.99 0.51 -33.50
C LEU A 454 -5.67 0.98 -32.21
N LYS A 455 -5.39 2.22 -31.80
CA LYS A 455 -5.88 2.84 -30.56
C LYS A 455 -7.35 3.24 -30.58
N SER A 456 -7.83 3.66 -31.74
CA SER A 456 -9.20 4.15 -31.88
C SER A 456 -10.10 3.06 -32.46
N ALA A 457 -11.22 2.77 -31.82
CA ALA A 457 -12.26 1.89 -32.38
C ALA A 457 -12.86 2.42 -33.69
N THR A 458 -12.67 3.72 -33.98
CA THR A 458 -13.07 4.35 -35.25
C THR A 458 -11.95 4.37 -36.29
N ASP A 459 -10.73 3.97 -35.94
CA ASP A 459 -9.66 3.77 -36.92
C ASP A 459 -9.62 2.29 -37.35
N ARG A 460 -9.30 2.04 -38.61
CA ARG A 460 -9.36 0.73 -39.22
C ARG A 460 -8.25 0.57 -40.23
N THR A 461 -7.69 -0.63 -40.36
CA THR A 461 -6.79 -0.93 -41.48
C THR A 461 -7.63 -1.05 -42.75
N LEU A 462 -7.23 -0.36 -43.80
CA LEU A 462 -7.90 -0.40 -45.11
C LEU A 462 -7.07 -1.16 -46.14
N GLY A 463 -5.74 -1.13 -46.00
CA GLY A 463 -4.85 -1.91 -46.84
C GLY A 463 -3.46 -2.03 -46.23
N VAL A 464 -2.83 -3.18 -46.43
CA VAL A 464 -1.43 -3.43 -46.10
C VAL A 464 -0.70 -3.77 -47.40
N CYS A 465 0.53 -3.30 -47.57
CA CYS A 465 1.35 -3.71 -48.70
C CYS A 465 2.82 -3.84 -48.33
N VAL A 466 3.46 -4.88 -48.86
CA VAL A 466 4.89 -5.14 -48.76
C VAL A 466 5.64 -4.48 -49.92
N MET A 467 6.74 -3.79 -49.61
CA MET A 467 7.71 -3.33 -50.61
C MET A 467 8.58 -4.51 -51.08
N PRO A 468 8.68 -4.79 -52.40
CA PRO A 468 9.45 -5.96 -52.87
C PRO A 468 10.98 -5.84 -52.72
N SER A 469 11.49 -4.60 -52.64
CA SER A 469 12.94 -4.31 -52.65
C SER A 469 13.53 -3.96 -51.29
N ASP A 470 12.69 -3.52 -50.35
CA ASP A 470 13.06 -3.14 -48.99
C ASP A 470 12.20 -3.95 -48.01
N SER A 471 12.73 -4.34 -46.85
CA SER A 471 11.96 -4.97 -45.76
C SER A 471 11.02 -3.96 -45.08
N VAL A 472 10.10 -3.41 -45.87
CA VAL A 472 9.20 -2.33 -45.48
C VAL A 472 7.76 -2.73 -45.76
N VAL A 473 6.90 -2.55 -44.76
CA VAL A 473 5.46 -2.72 -44.86
C VAL A 473 4.79 -1.36 -44.77
N LEU A 474 3.92 -1.04 -45.72
CA LEU A 474 3.07 0.14 -45.69
C LEU A 474 1.69 -0.25 -45.16
N VAL A 475 1.20 0.49 -44.18
CA VAL A 475 -0.12 0.27 -43.57
C VAL A 475 -0.97 1.51 -43.79
N LEU A 476 -2.08 1.36 -44.51
CA LEU A 476 -3.09 2.39 -44.73
C LEU A 476 -4.19 2.22 -43.69
N THR A 477 -4.35 3.20 -42.80
CA THR A 477 -5.47 3.26 -41.86
C THR A 477 -6.51 4.29 -42.30
N ALA A 478 -7.62 4.36 -41.59
CA ALA A 478 -8.67 5.36 -41.82
C ALA A 478 -8.21 6.78 -41.44
N ALA A 479 -7.19 6.90 -40.58
CA ALA A 479 -6.62 8.17 -40.15
C ALA A 479 -5.34 8.58 -40.91
N THR A 480 -4.39 7.65 -41.12
CA THR A 480 -3.06 7.98 -41.67
C THR A 480 -2.43 6.80 -42.43
N MET A 481 -1.32 7.05 -43.13
CA MET A 481 -0.44 6.00 -43.66
C MET A 481 0.81 5.87 -42.79
N MET A 482 1.13 4.63 -42.39
CA MET A 482 2.31 4.28 -41.62
C MET A 482 3.31 3.49 -42.47
N LYS A 483 4.59 3.65 -42.17
CA LYS A 483 5.69 2.86 -42.72
C LYS A 483 6.29 2.04 -41.58
N VAL A 484 6.35 0.73 -41.76
CA VAL A 484 6.99 -0.21 -40.85
C VAL A 484 8.29 -0.66 -41.50
N ASN A 485 9.42 -0.29 -40.94
CA ASN A 485 10.73 -0.76 -41.37
C ASN A 485 11.16 -1.93 -40.48
N ILE A 486 11.58 -3.03 -41.08
CA ILE A 486 11.90 -4.27 -40.37
C ILE A 486 13.37 -4.62 -40.57
N ASP A 487 14.04 -4.92 -39.46
CA ASP A 487 15.42 -5.39 -39.45
C ASP A 487 15.45 -6.94 -39.51
N ASN A 488 15.70 -7.48 -40.71
CA ASN A 488 15.72 -8.93 -40.92
C ASN A 488 16.73 -9.67 -40.03
N ASP A 489 17.88 -9.07 -39.70
CA ASP A 489 18.96 -9.76 -38.97
C ASP A 489 18.55 -9.98 -37.51
N SER A 490 17.91 -8.99 -36.91
CA SER A 490 17.37 -9.06 -35.55
C SER A 490 16.18 -10.02 -35.42
N VAL A 491 15.37 -10.17 -36.48
CA VAL A 491 14.24 -11.10 -36.53
C VAL A 491 14.70 -12.55 -36.63
N LEU A 492 15.80 -12.80 -37.34
CA LEU A 492 16.41 -14.13 -37.49
C LEU A 492 17.15 -14.60 -36.25
N THR A 493 17.75 -13.67 -35.51
CA THR A 493 18.52 -13.97 -34.27
C THR A 493 17.66 -13.94 -33.00
N PHE A 494 16.34 -13.78 -33.14
CA PHE A 494 15.41 -13.74 -32.01
C PHE A 494 15.43 -15.06 -31.22
N ASP A 495 15.85 -14.97 -29.96
CA ASP A 495 15.90 -16.10 -29.03
C ASP A 495 14.56 -16.26 -28.29
N PRO A 496 13.91 -17.44 -28.32
CA PRO A 496 12.61 -17.64 -27.70
C PRO A 496 12.60 -17.56 -26.16
N GLU A 497 13.71 -17.89 -25.47
CA GLU A 497 13.76 -17.88 -24.00
C GLU A 497 13.98 -16.46 -23.44
N SER A 498 15.01 -15.74 -23.92
CA SER A 498 15.24 -14.35 -23.51
C SER A 498 14.26 -13.37 -24.18
N GLY A 499 13.81 -13.67 -25.39
CA GLY A 499 12.99 -12.79 -26.22
C GLY A 499 11.64 -12.45 -25.62
N ARG A 500 11.04 -13.32 -24.78
CA ARG A 500 9.74 -13.02 -24.13
C ARG A 500 9.86 -11.93 -23.06
N ILE A 501 10.88 -11.99 -22.21
CA ILE A 501 11.14 -10.96 -21.19
C ILE A 501 11.53 -9.65 -21.88
N HIS A 502 12.38 -9.73 -22.91
CA HIS A 502 12.76 -8.57 -23.72
C HIS A 502 11.55 -7.96 -24.45
N LEU A 503 10.60 -8.77 -24.92
CA LEU A 503 9.36 -8.30 -25.54
C LEU A 503 8.48 -7.55 -24.53
N ILE A 504 8.27 -8.09 -23.32
CA ILE A 504 7.50 -7.41 -22.26
C ILE A 504 8.14 -6.06 -21.94
N LYS A 505 9.47 -6.03 -21.74
CA LYS A 505 10.23 -4.80 -21.51
C LYS A 505 10.12 -3.82 -22.68
N SER A 506 10.22 -4.31 -23.92
CA SER A 506 10.10 -3.51 -25.14
C SER A 506 8.71 -2.91 -25.26
N ILE A 507 7.65 -3.69 -25.03
CA ILE A 507 6.25 -3.20 -25.03
C ILE A 507 6.10 -2.08 -24.01
N MET A 508 6.51 -2.29 -22.74
CA MET A 508 6.45 -1.25 -21.71
C MET A 508 7.27 -0.01 -22.07
N THR A 509 8.45 -0.19 -22.66
CA THR A 509 9.31 0.91 -23.11
C THR A 509 8.63 1.75 -24.19
N GLN A 510 8.09 1.10 -25.21
CA GLN A 510 7.39 1.74 -26.31
C GLN A 510 6.13 2.45 -25.82
N ALA A 511 5.41 1.80 -24.92
CA ALA A 511 4.22 2.32 -24.29
C ALA A 511 4.56 3.63 -23.53
N ILE A 512 5.62 3.65 -22.70
CA ILE A 512 6.07 4.86 -21.98
C ILE A 512 6.53 5.97 -22.95
N LEU A 513 7.27 5.62 -24.00
CA LEU A 513 7.87 6.59 -24.92
C LEU A 513 6.87 7.18 -25.92
N TYR A 514 5.96 6.35 -26.42
CA TYR A 514 5.10 6.67 -27.56
C TYR A 514 3.60 6.62 -27.24
N GLY A 515 3.17 5.95 -26.17
CA GLY A 515 1.76 5.80 -25.81
C GLY A 515 1.09 7.10 -25.34
N SER A 516 1.87 8.02 -24.76
CA SER A 516 1.44 9.37 -24.39
C SER A 516 1.35 10.35 -25.56
N LEU A 517 1.83 9.98 -26.75
CA LEU A 517 1.75 10.84 -27.94
C LEU A 517 0.28 10.89 -28.43
N PRO A 518 -0.35 12.08 -28.50
CA PRO A 518 -1.77 12.20 -28.83
C PRO A 518 -2.10 11.77 -30.26
N ASN A 519 -1.13 11.91 -31.17
CA ASN A 519 -1.29 11.55 -32.59
C ASN A 519 -0.77 10.14 -32.90
N ASN A 520 -0.43 9.32 -31.90
CA ASN A 520 -0.01 7.95 -32.14
C ASN A 520 -1.26 7.07 -32.41
N PRO A 521 -1.38 6.46 -33.61
CA PRO A 521 -2.50 5.61 -33.94
C PRO A 521 -2.44 4.24 -33.26
N LEU A 522 -1.31 3.88 -32.64
CA LEU A 522 -1.08 2.54 -32.07
C LEU A 522 -1.52 2.44 -30.61
N HIS A 523 -2.10 1.29 -30.28
CA HIS A 523 -2.35 0.81 -28.94
C HIS A 523 -1.25 -0.19 -28.56
N PHE A 524 -0.71 -0.04 -27.35
CA PHE A 524 0.22 -1.01 -26.79
C PHE A 524 -0.53 -1.87 -25.79
N SER A 525 -0.36 -3.17 -25.85
CA SER A 525 -1.01 -4.12 -24.95
C SER A 525 -0.14 -5.36 -24.81
N PHE A 526 -0.21 -6.01 -23.65
CA PHE A 526 0.53 -7.24 -23.45
C PHE A 526 -0.13 -8.43 -24.18
N PRO A 527 0.67 -9.45 -24.57
CA PRO A 527 0.13 -10.74 -24.96
C PRO A 527 -0.72 -11.37 -23.82
N PRO A 528 -1.68 -12.27 -24.12
CA PRO A 528 -2.52 -12.90 -23.10
C PRO A 528 -1.73 -13.71 -22.06
N ASP A 529 -0.61 -14.31 -22.47
CA ASP A 529 0.28 -15.09 -21.61
C ASP A 529 1.48 -14.26 -21.15
N VAL A 530 1.26 -13.36 -20.20
CA VAL A 530 2.34 -12.58 -19.56
C VAL A 530 2.99 -13.39 -18.44
N ASP A 531 4.29 -13.61 -18.57
CA ASP A 531 5.13 -14.17 -17.51
C ASP A 531 5.26 -13.18 -16.34
N GLU A 532 4.96 -13.64 -15.13
CA GLU A 532 4.91 -12.80 -13.92
C GLU A 532 6.32 -12.33 -13.51
N GLU A 533 7.31 -13.20 -13.61
CA GLU A 533 8.70 -12.89 -13.24
C GLU A 533 9.31 -11.90 -14.24
N GLY A 534 9.14 -12.16 -15.55
CA GLY A 534 9.52 -11.24 -16.61
C GLY A 534 8.86 -9.86 -16.49
N LEU A 535 7.57 -9.80 -16.13
CA LEU A 535 6.85 -8.54 -15.90
C LEU A 535 7.45 -7.74 -14.73
N MET A 536 7.66 -8.39 -13.58
CA MET A 536 8.23 -7.72 -12.40
C MET A 536 9.65 -7.22 -12.67
N GLN A 537 10.50 -8.06 -13.28
CA GLN A 537 11.88 -7.69 -13.59
C GLN A 537 11.95 -6.55 -14.61
N ALA A 538 11.13 -6.59 -15.68
CA ALA A 538 11.06 -5.54 -16.69
C ALA A 538 10.58 -4.20 -16.08
N ALA A 539 9.54 -4.23 -15.25
CA ALA A 539 9.01 -3.04 -14.60
C ALA A 539 10.05 -2.39 -13.66
N GLU A 540 10.74 -3.19 -12.83
CA GLU A 540 11.78 -2.67 -11.93
C GLU A 540 12.99 -2.10 -12.69
N GLN A 541 13.44 -2.78 -13.75
CA GLN A 541 14.53 -2.29 -14.59
C GLN A 541 14.17 -0.97 -15.27
N LEU A 542 12.95 -0.84 -15.78
CA LEU A 542 12.48 0.39 -16.42
C LEU A 542 12.34 1.53 -15.42
N SER A 543 11.79 1.26 -14.24
CA SER A 543 11.71 2.24 -13.15
C SER A 543 13.09 2.77 -12.77
N GLN A 544 14.07 1.87 -12.60
CA GLN A 544 15.46 2.24 -12.33
C GLN A 544 16.11 2.99 -13.49
N ALA A 545 15.91 2.57 -14.74
CA ALA A 545 16.46 3.26 -15.90
C ALA A 545 15.92 4.70 -16.01
N ILE A 546 14.64 4.92 -15.70
CA ILE A 546 14.04 6.26 -15.61
C ILE A 546 14.65 7.06 -14.45
N LEU A 547 14.97 6.43 -13.32
CA LEU A 547 15.65 7.05 -12.18
C LEU A 547 17.11 7.48 -12.47
N HIS A 548 17.82 6.77 -13.34
CA HIS A 548 19.20 7.11 -13.72
C HIS A 548 19.30 8.03 -14.94
N SER A 549 18.16 8.44 -15.51
CA SER A 549 18.06 9.18 -16.77
C SER A 549 18.74 8.48 -17.94
N ASP A 550 18.44 7.18 -18.12
CA ASP A 550 18.89 6.41 -19.28
C ASP A 550 18.59 7.19 -20.58
N PRO A 551 19.60 7.42 -21.47
CA PRO A 551 19.41 8.20 -22.69
C PRO A 551 18.38 7.62 -23.67
N GLU A 552 18.12 6.32 -23.66
CA GLU A 552 17.12 5.68 -24.53
C GLU A 552 15.70 6.08 -24.11
N LEU A 553 15.49 6.10 -22.81
CA LEU A 553 14.24 6.55 -22.24
C LEU A 553 14.24 8.07 -22.26
N VAL A 554 15.05 8.71 -21.42
CA VAL A 554 15.04 10.14 -21.11
C VAL A 554 16.00 10.90 -22.01
N ARG A 555 15.46 11.67 -22.96
CA ARG A 555 16.27 12.59 -23.75
C ARG A 555 16.95 13.60 -22.84
N GLY A 556 18.26 13.79 -23.03
CA GLY A 556 19.00 14.83 -22.32
C GLY A 556 18.42 16.20 -22.61
N ASN A 557 18.06 16.94 -21.56
CA ASN A 557 17.64 18.33 -21.67
C ASN A 557 18.60 19.22 -20.87
N GLN A 558 18.81 20.46 -21.32
CA GLN A 558 19.57 21.46 -20.56
C GLN A 558 18.77 21.99 -19.37
N ASP A 559 17.44 21.95 -19.46
CA ASP A 559 16.52 22.25 -18.36
C ASP A 559 16.20 20.98 -17.56
N LEU A 560 16.81 20.86 -16.39
CA LEU A 560 16.61 19.72 -15.48
C LEU A 560 15.19 19.68 -14.90
N SER A 561 14.51 20.82 -14.73
CA SER A 561 13.13 20.86 -14.22
C SER A 561 12.18 20.15 -15.18
N SER A 562 12.28 20.46 -16.48
CA SER A 562 11.53 19.74 -17.51
C SER A 562 11.91 18.26 -17.59
N GLN A 563 13.18 17.90 -17.39
CA GLN A 563 13.63 16.52 -17.43
C GLN A 563 13.05 15.70 -16.27
N LEU A 564 13.10 16.22 -15.04
CA LEU A 564 12.51 15.59 -13.86
C LEU A 564 10.98 15.44 -14.02
N LYS A 565 10.31 16.45 -14.58
CA LYS A 565 8.87 16.37 -14.90
C LYS A 565 8.55 15.23 -15.86
N VAL A 566 9.28 15.13 -16.97
CA VAL A 566 9.11 14.03 -17.95
C VAL A 566 9.35 12.66 -17.32
N ARG A 567 10.36 12.54 -16.43
CA ARG A 567 10.62 11.29 -15.72
C ARG A 567 9.46 10.92 -14.79
N ARG A 568 8.86 11.89 -14.08
CA ARG A 568 7.68 11.66 -13.21
C ARG A 568 6.49 11.20 -14.03
N GLU A 569 6.20 11.87 -15.14
CA GLU A 569 5.11 11.51 -16.06
C GLU A 569 5.29 10.08 -16.58
N ARG A 570 6.52 9.64 -16.82
CA ARG A 570 6.79 8.27 -17.30
C ARG A 570 6.64 7.18 -16.26
N LEU A 571 7.04 7.41 -15.01
CA LEU A 571 6.76 6.46 -13.93
C LEU A 571 5.25 6.36 -13.65
N ALA A 572 4.54 7.49 -13.72
CA ALA A 572 3.08 7.50 -13.62
C ALA A 572 2.43 6.74 -14.79
N TRP A 573 2.94 6.93 -16.01
CA TRP A 573 2.46 6.23 -17.19
C TRP A 573 2.76 4.72 -17.14
N LEU A 574 3.93 4.32 -16.60
CA LEU A 574 4.31 2.92 -16.39
C LEU A 574 3.28 2.18 -15.52
N ILE A 575 2.92 2.74 -14.37
CA ILE A 575 1.92 2.11 -13.50
C ILE A 575 0.51 2.16 -14.11
N GLN A 576 0.16 3.24 -14.81
CA GLN A 576 -1.10 3.33 -15.53
C GLN A 576 -1.23 2.23 -16.59
N PHE A 577 -0.17 2.00 -17.37
CA PHE A 577 -0.14 0.94 -18.39
C PHE A 577 -0.30 -0.47 -17.80
N ILE A 578 0.37 -0.75 -16.68
CA ILE A 578 0.23 -2.01 -15.93
C ILE A 578 -1.22 -2.22 -15.48
N ASN A 579 -1.88 -1.15 -15.00
CA ASN A 579 -3.27 -1.18 -14.56
C ASN A 579 -4.26 -1.36 -15.73
N GLU A 580 -4.07 -0.64 -16.84
CA GLU A 580 -4.91 -0.74 -18.03
C GLU A 580 -4.89 -2.15 -18.63
N ASN A 581 -3.76 -2.86 -18.53
CA ASN A 581 -3.64 -4.26 -18.95
C ASN A 581 -4.09 -5.26 -17.87
N THR A 582 -4.59 -4.82 -16.71
CA THR A 582 -5.09 -5.66 -15.61
C THR A 582 -4.08 -6.65 -15.01
N VAL A 583 -2.78 -6.43 -15.23
CA VAL A 583 -1.71 -7.34 -14.76
C VAL A 583 -1.13 -6.98 -13.39
N LEU A 584 -1.61 -5.90 -12.74
CA LEU A 584 -1.12 -5.47 -11.43
C LEU A 584 -1.24 -6.58 -10.36
N ILE A 585 -2.30 -7.39 -10.41
CA ILE A 585 -2.55 -8.48 -9.46
C ILE A 585 -1.49 -9.58 -9.54
N ARG A 586 -0.87 -9.76 -10.72
CA ARG A 586 0.23 -10.72 -10.94
C ARG A 586 1.56 -10.24 -10.37
N MET A 587 1.63 -9.00 -9.85
CA MET A 587 2.85 -8.44 -9.29
C MET A 587 2.92 -8.60 -7.77
N SER A 588 4.08 -9.03 -7.27
CA SER A 588 4.34 -9.11 -5.83
C SER A 588 4.21 -7.73 -5.15
N GLN A 589 3.86 -7.73 -3.85
CA GLN A 589 3.83 -6.51 -3.04
C GLN A 589 5.19 -5.81 -3.01
N ARG A 590 6.30 -6.57 -2.99
CA ARG A 590 7.67 -6.03 -3.02
C ARG A 590 7.94 -5.22 -4.28
N CYS A 591 7.57 -5.75 -5.44
CA CYS A 591 7.76 -5.05 -6.72
C CYS A 591 6.92 -3.76 -6.77
N ARG A 592 5.65 -3.82 -6.39
CA ARG A 592 4.75 -2.65 -6.36
C ARG A 592 5.25 -1.56 -5.40
N GLN A 593 5.74 -1.95 -4.22
CA GLN A 593 6.35 -1.02 -3.25
C GLN A 593 7.66 -0.40 -3.74
N ARG A 594 8.45 -1.13 -4.54
CA ARG A 594 9.64 -0.58 -5.18
C ARG A 594 9.29 0.49 -6.21
N LEU A 595 8.30 0.22 -7.07
CA LEU A 595 7.85 1.16 -8.10
C LEU A 595 7.29 2.47 -7.50
N ILE A 596 6.52 2.39 -6.41
CA ILE A 596 6.04 3.61 -5.73
C ILE A 596 7.17 4.35 -5.03
N THR A 597 8.12 3.64 -4.40
CA THR A 597 9.30 4.25 -3.76
C THR A 597 10.17 5.02 -4.76
N ASP A 598 10.38 4.45 -5.94
CA ASP A 598 11.11 5.09 -7.03
C ASP A 598 10.41 6.38 -7.49
N ALA A 599 9.07 6.35 -7.58
CA ALA A 599 8.28 7.51 -7.91
C ALA A 599 8.27 8.57 -6.79
N GLU A 600 8.21 8.17 -5.52
CA GLU A 600 8.32 9.05 -4.36
C GLU A 600 9.65 9.82 -4.36
N LYS A 601 10.77 9.12 -4.58
CA LYS A 601 12.10 9.75 -4.64
C LYS A 601 12.20 10.77 -5.77
N LEU A 602 11.58 10.48 -6.91
CA LEU A 602 11.58 11.37 -8.05
C LEU A 602 10.68 12.60 -7.85
N ASP A 603 9.52 12.41 -7.20
CA ASP A 603 8.62 13.50 -6.79
C ASP A 603 9.30 14.43 -5.79
N ALA A 604 9.90 13.85 -4.75
CA ALA A 604 10.67 14.57 -3.74
C ALA A 604 11.86 15.32 -4.37
N SER A 605 12.57 14.70 -5.31
CA SER A 605 13.68 15.34 -6.03
C SER A 605 13.23 16.51 -6.90
N TYR A 606 12.07 16.42 -7.55
CA TYR A 606 11.50 17.52 -8.32
C TYR A 606 11.16 18.72 -7.42
N ASN A 607 10.55 18.48 -6.26
CA ASN A 607 10.22 19.53 -5.30
C ASN A 607 11.48 20.14 -4.68
N LEU A 608 12.48 19.31 -4.35
CA LEU A 608 13.77 19.76 -3.82
C LEU A 608 14.54 20.61 -4.84
N TRP A 609 14.53 20.22 -6.13
CA TRP A 609 15.13 21.00 -7.20
C TRP A 609 14.44 22.36 -7.40
N ALA A 610 13.10 22.42 -7.27
CA ALA A 610 12.37 23.69 -7.33
C ALA A 610 12.81 24.65 -6.22
N ILE A 611 12.92 24.17 -4.97
CA ILE A 611 13.41 24.97 -3.84
C ILE A 611 14.87 25.39 -4.03
N HIS A 612 15.70 24.52 -4.59
CA HIS A 612 17.08 24.88 -4.91
C HIS A 612 17.16 26.02 -5.93
N ASN A 613 16.31 26.02 -6.97
CA ASN A 613 16.26 27.13 -7.93
C ASN A 613 15.81 28.44 -7.27
N ASP A 614 14.82 28.39 -6.38
CA ASP A 614 14.37 29.56 -5.61
C ASP A 614 15.49 30.08 -4.70
N LEU A 615 16.23 29.18 -4.06
CA LEU A 615 17.42 29.52 -3.28
C LEU A 615 18.46 30.21 -4.16
N LEU A 616 18.84 29.63 -5.31
CA LEU A 616 19.82 30.25 -6.22
C LEU A 616 19.41 31.66 -6.67
N ALA A 617 18.11 31.91 -6.87
CA ALA A 617 17.61 33.24 -7.23
C ALA A 617 17.88 34.31 -6.15
N THR A 618 17.99 33.91 -4.87
CA THR A 618 18.35 34.81 -3.77
C THR A 618 19.86 35.08 -3.64
N GLY A 619 20.70 34.30 -4.34
CA GLY A 619 22.16 34.42 -4.31
C GLY A 619 22.81 34.07 -2.96
N PRO A 620 22.57 32.87 -2.39
CA PRO A 620 23.10 32.49 -1.09
C PRO A 620 24.62 32.35 -1.14
N THR A 621 25.28 32.83 -0.09
CA THR A 621 26.75 32.71 0.06
C THR A 621 27.20 31.32 0.48
N HIS A 622 26.27 30.49 0.97
CA HIS A 622 26.49 29.14 1.46
C HIS A 622 25.17 28.37 1.36
N SER A 623 25.21 27.07 1.07
CA SER A 623 24.02 26.21 1.01
C SER A 623 24.32 24.83 1.57
N VAL A 624 23.58 24.43 2.60
CA VAL A 624 23.69 23.09 3.22
C VAL A 624 23.41 21.98 2.20
N LEU A 625 22.44 22.20 1.31
CA LEU A 625 22.12 21.23 0.26
C LEU A 625 23.29 21.05 -0.71
N ASN A 626 23.94 22.14 -1.12
CA ASN A 626 25.11 22.06 -1.99
C ASN A 626 26.20 21.24 -1.32
N ASP A 627 26.58 21.58 -0.08
CA ASP A 627 27.67 20.88 0.61
C ASP A 627 27.39 19.39 0.78
N ALA A 628 26.15 19.02 1.10
CA ALA A 628 25.75 17.62 1.22
C ALA A 628 25.90 16.86 -0.10
N VAL A 629 25.48 17.46 -1.22
CA VAL A 629 25.64 16.87 -2.55
C VAL A 629 27.11 16.81 -2.96
N TYR A 630 27.89 17.87 -2.70
CA TYR A 630 29.32 17.89 -2.98
C TYR A 630 30.07 16.80 -2.21
N GLN A 631 29.77 16.62 -0.92
CA GLN A 631 30.36 15.56 -0.11
C GLN A 631 29.98 14.16 -0.64
N TYR A 632 28.69 13.94 -0.93
CA TYR A 632 28.21 12.67 -1.49
C TYR A 632 28.89 12.33 -2.83
N MET A 633 28.95 13.29 -3.76
CA MET A 633 29.52 13.07 -5.10
C MET A 633 31.04 12.86 -5.05
N ASN A 634 31.75 13.53 -4.14
CA ASN A 634 33.20 13.34 -3.94
C ASN A 634 33.54 11.94 -3.40
N GLU A 635 32.73 11.40 -2.49
CA GLU A 635 32.91 10.03 -1.98
C GLU A 635 32.63 8.97 -3.05
N PHE A 636 31.71 9.25 -3.98
CA PHE A 636 31.36 8.34 -5.08
C PHE A 636 32.46 8.23 -6.18
N GLY A 637 33.42 9.17 -6.21
CA GLY A 637 34.64 9.06 -7.02
C GLY A 637 34.51 9.42 -8.50
N ASN A 638 33.43 10.08 -8.93
CA ASN A 638 33.17 10.41 -10.33
C ASN A 638 33.37 11.92 -10.64
N ASN A 639 34.62 12.38 -10.62
CA ASN A 639 35.02 13.79 -10.81
C ASN A 639 34.84 14.34 -12.25
N ASN A 640 34.02 13.70 -13.10
CA ASN A 640 33.86 14.07 -14.51
C ASN A 640 32.75 15.12 -14.77
N HIS A 641 32.05 15.58 -13.73
CA HIS A 641 30.98 16.56 -13.87
C HIS A 641 31.40 17.92 -13.29
N GLU A 642 31.34 18.98 -14.11
CA GLU A 642 31.61 20.36 -13.65
C GLU A 642 30.57 20.87 -12.65
N ASP A 643 29.36 20.30 -12.69
CA ASP A 643 28.22 20.65 -11.82
C ASP A 643 27.68 19.38 -11.12
N TYR A 644 28.12 19.18 -9.87
CA TYR A 644 27.72 18.03 -9.05
C TYR A 644 26.24 18.07 -8.66
N MET A 645 25.66 19.27 -8.49
CA MET A 645 24.24 19.42 -8.19
C MET A 645 23.39 18.88 -9.33
N ARG A 646 23.66 19.34 -10.57
CA ARG A 646 22.95 18.84 -11.74
C ARG A 646 23.22 17.36 -12.00
N ALA A 647 24.44 16.88 -11.78
CA ALA A 647 24.78 15.47 -11.95
C ALA A 647 23.98 14.56 -11.00
N PHE A 648 23.84 14.96 -9.73
CA PHE A 648 23.08 14.21 -8.74
C PHE A 648 21.61 14.07 -9.14
N PHE A 649 20.90 15.18 -9.39
CA PHE A 649 19.49 15.14 -9.76
C PHE A 649 19.23 14.49 -11.13
N LYS A 650 20.24 14.45 -12.00
CA LYS A 650 20.16 13.75 -13.27
C LYS A 650 20.27 12.23 -13.11
N SER A 651 21.23 11.72 -12.34
CA SER A 651 21.59 10.29 -12.38
C SER A 651 21.61 9.56 -11.03
N HIS A 652 21.55 10.26 -9.91
CA HIS A 652 21.67 9.68 -8.55
C HIS A 652 20.43 9.89 -7.67
N VAL A 653 19.26 10.11 -8.27
CA VAL A 653 17.99 10.30 -7.53
C VAL A 653 17.62 9.09 -6.67
N ASN A 654 18.04 7.88 -7.05
CA ASN A 654 17.81 6.68 -6.25
C ASN A 654 18.44 6.77 -4.85
N ASP A 655 19.54 7.51 -4.71
CA ASP A 655 20.30 7.62 -3.47
C ASP A 655 19.85 8.79 -2.60
N LEU A 656 18.71 9.42 -2.91
CA LEU A 656 18.15 10.56 -2.16
C LEU A 656 18.04 10.28 -0.64
N GLY A 657 17.69 9.06 -0.24
CA GLY A 657 17.65 8.69 1.18
C GLY A 657 19.00 8.83 1.89
N THR A 658 20.09 8.45 1.22
CA THR A 658 21.45 8.56 1.77
C THR A 658 21.94 10.00 1.83
N LEU A 659 21.48 10.86 0.92
CA LEU A 659 21.76 12.30 0.96
C LEU A 659 21.09 12.94 2.18
N ILE A 660 19.82 12.62 2.44
CA ILE A 660 19.05 13.21 3.54
C ILE A 660 19.55 12.76 4.92
N GLU A 661 20.03 11.52 5.03
CA GLU A 661 20.70 11.02 6.25
C GLU A 661 21.89 11.91 6.68
N ARG A 662 22.60 12.52 5.73
CA ARG A 662 23.82 13.30 6.00
C ARG A 662 23.56 14.78 6.32
N ILE A 663 22.38 15.30 6.02
CA ILE A 663 22.05 16.73 6.18
C ILE A 663 22.34 17.26 7.60
N PRO A 664 21.99 16.57 8.70
CA PRO A 664 22.28 17.05 10.05
C PRO A 664 23.79 17.20 10.31
N ASP A 665 24.58 16.19 9.95
CA ASP A 665 26.03 16.20 10.14
C ASP A 665 26.72 17.28 9.29
N VAL A 666 26.29 17.42 8.04
CA VAL A 666 26.78 18.48 7.12
C VAL A 666 26.47 19.86 7.69
N THR A 667 25.29 20.06 8.28
CA THR A 667 24.91 21.35 8.87
C THR A 667 25.84 21.76 10.01
N LEU A 668 26.21 20.81 10.87
CA LEU A 668 27.13 21.04 11.98
C LEU A 668 28.57 21.30 11.48
N GLN A 669 29.05 20.47 10.56
CA GLN A 669 30.38 20.63 9.96
C GLN A 669 30.53 21.95 9.20
N ALA A 670 29.49 22.35 8.47
CA ALA A 670 29.45 23.62 7.74
C ALA A 670 29.51 24.83 8.68
N ALA A 671 28.83 24.76 9.85
CA ALA A 671 28.92 25.80 10.86
C ALA A 671 30.34 25.92 11.43
N ASP A 672 30.98 24.78 11.74
CA ASP A 672 32.35 24.73 12.26
C ASP A 672 33.39 25.25 11.25
N GLN A 673 33.28 24.85 9.97
CA GLN A 673 34.24 25.23 8.93
C GLN A 673 34.07 26.67 8.45
N SER A 674 32.83 27.16 8.37
CA SER A 674 32.52 28.50 7.88
C SER A 674 32.59 29.58 8.96
N GLY A 675 32.71 29.20 10.24
CA GLY A 675 32.66 30.12 11.38
C GLY A 675 31.31 30.84 11.52
N ARG A 676 30.24 30.28 10.93
CA ARG A 676 28.88 30.84 10.97
C ARG A 676 28.11 30.27 12.15
N ASN A 677 27.08 30.99 12.58
CA ASN A 677 26.19 30.47 13.60
C ASN A 677 25.34 29.35 12.99
N VAL A 678 25.22 28.22 13.68
CA VAL A 678 24.34 27.10 13.31
C VAL A 678 22.90 27.60 13.04
N ALA A 679 22.46 28.64 13.75
CA ALA A 679 21.16 29.27 13.57
C ALA A 679 20.88 29.80 12.15
N ASP A 680 21.92 30.16 11.39
CA ASP A 680 21.77 30.71 10.03
C ASP A 680 21.59 29.60 8.98
N LEU A 681 22.10 28.39 9.24
CA LEU A 681 22.08 27.24 8.31
C LEU A 681 20.93 26.29 8.58
N LEU A 682 20.43 26.24 9.82
CA LEU A 682 19.38 25.35 10.26
C LEU A 682 18.04 25.48 9.50
N PRO A 683 17.55 26.70 9.17
CA PRO A 683 16.30 26.83 8.41
C PRO A 683 16.35 26.14 7.04
N GLU A 684 17.53 26.16 6.39
CA GLU A 684 17.74 25.48 5.11
C GLU A 684 17.74 23.95 5.30
N ALA A 685 18.50 23.45 6.28
CA ALA A 685 18.57 22.02 6.60
C ALA A 685 17.20 21.42 6.91
N ASN A 686 16.41 22.10 7.76
CA ASN A 686 15.05 21.72 8.09
C ASN A 686 14.17 21.71 6.84
N ARG A 687 14.24 22.75 6.01
CA ARG A 687 13.43 22.84 4.78
C ARG A 687 13.74 21.74 3.77
N VAL A 688 15.01 21.38 3.60
CA VAL A 688 15.43 20.28 2.70
C VAL A 688 14.79 18.95 3.15
N LEU A 689 14.93 18.61 4.43
CA LEU A 689 14.40 17.37 4.96
C LEU A 689 12.87 17.32 4.92
N LEU A 690 12.20 18.40 5.36
CA LEU A 690 10.75 18.52 5.34
C LEU A 690 10.20 18.39 3.92
N THR A 691 10.84 19.03 2.94
CA THR A 691 10.40 18.96 1.54
C THR A 691 10.44 17.53 1.02
N VAL A 692 11.52 16.79 1.29
CA VAL A 692 11.69 15.43 0.77
C VAL A 692 10.70 14.47 1.42
N LEU A 693 10.59 14.47 2.75
CA LEU A 693 9.74 13.51 3.46
C LEU A 693 8.25 13.81 3.29
N THR A 694 7.84 15.09 3.33
CA THR A 694 6.44 15.47 3.11
C THR A 694 6.01 15.19 1.67
N ALA A 695 6.89 15.40 0.67
CA ALA A 695 6.61 15.02 -0.70
C ALA A 695 6.41 13.50 -0.85
N ALA A 696 7.28 12.70 -0.24
CA ALA A 696 7.16 11.24 -0.26
C ALA A 696 5.85 10.76 0.39
N PHE A 697 5.50 11.28 1.58
CA PHE A 697 4.25 10.93 2.26
C PHE A 697 3.01 11.33 1.45
N LYS A 698 2.98 12.54 0.91
CA LYS A 698 1.88 13.03 0.08
C LYS A 698 1.72 12.20 -1.19
N TYR A 699 2.82 11.86 -1.86
CA TYR A 699 2.77 11.03 -3.06
C TYR A 699 2.22 9.63 -2.75
N ARG A 700 2.65 9.04 -1.63
CA ARG A 700 2.16 7.73 -1.16
C ARG A 700 0.66 7.75 -0.88
N GLU A 701 0.20 8.73 -0.12
CA GLU A 701 -1.22 8.86 0.25
C GLU A 701 -2.12 8.99 -0.99
N GLN A 702 -1.69 9.76 -1.99
CA GLN A 702 -2.44 9.99 -3.22
C GLN A 702 -2.47 8.77 -4.16
N ASN A 703 -1.43 7.95 -4.15
CA ASN A 703 -1.24 6.88 -5.15
C ASN A 703 -1.34 5.47 -4.58
N ILE A 704 -1.68 5.29 -3.30
CA ILE A 704 -1.72 3.98 -2.65
C ILE A 704 -2.62 2.98 -3.38
N VAL A 705 -3.79 3.43 -3.84
CA VAL A 705 -4.77 2.63 -4.58
C VAL A 705 -4.26 2.31 -5.99
N THR A 706 -3.65 3.28 -6.67
CA THR A 706 -3.11 3.12 -8.04
C THR A 706 -2.02 2.05 -8.09
N TYR A 707 -1.17 1.97 -7.06
CA TYR A 707 -0.13 0.94 -6.99
C TYR A 707 -0.60 -0.34 -6.26
N GLY A 708 -1.82 -0.36 -5.70
CA GLY A 708 -2.37 -1.51 -4.96
C GLY A 708 -1.56 -1.89 -3.71
N ILE A 709 -0.99 -0.92 -3.01
CA ILE A 709 -0.09 -1.19 -1.88
C ILE A 709 -0.88 -1.58 -0.63
N ASP A 710 -0.49 -2.70 -0.02
CA ASP A 710 -0.99 -3.09 1.30
C ASP A 710 -0.11 -2.46 2.40
N LEU A 711 -0.75 -1.82 3.38
CA LEU A 711 -0.06 -1.26 4.55
C LEU A 711 0.02 -2.28 5.69
N PRO A 712 1.08 -2.22 6.51
CA PRO A 712 2.25 -1.37 6.39
C PRO A 712 3.24 -1.89 5.34
N MET A 713 3.93 -0.97 4.67
CA MET A 713 4.94 -1.28 3.66
C MET A 713 6.13 -2.06 4.25
N ILE A 714 6.72 -2.93 3.44
CA ILE A 714 7.79 -3.87 3.82
C ILE A 714 9.10 -3.10 4.10
N GLU A 715 9.56 -2.29 3.14
CA GLU A 715 10.82 -1.53 3.23
C GLU A 715 10.54 -0.05 2.97
N ASN A 716 10.19 0.70 4.02
CA ASN A 716 9.98 2.15 3.94
C ASN A 716 11.29 2.92 4.06
N TRP A 717 11.76 3.48 2.94
CA TRP A 717 12.97 4.30 2.95
C TRP A 717 12.82 5.56 3.82
N THR A 718 11.61 6.10 3.97
CA THR A 718 11.32 7.29 4.81
C THR A 718 11.44 7.03 6.32
N SER A 719 11.35 5.77 6.76
CA SER A 719 11.36 5.39 8.18
C SER A 719 12.63 4.61 8.56
N ASN A 720 13.73 4.83 7.84
CA ASN A 720 15.03 4.26 8.19
C ASN A 720 15.54 4.85 9.51
N THR A 721 16.25 4.05 10.31
CA THR A 721 16.78 4.45 11.63
C THR A 721 17.69 5.66 11.54
N SER A 722 18.51 5.77 10.49
CA SER A 722 19.37 6.93 10.29
C SER A 722 18.58 8.21 10.02
N ILE A 723 17.50 8.13 9.24
CA ILE A 723 16.62 9.29 8.96
C ILE A 723 15.93 9.73 10.25
N ILE A 724 15.37 8.79 11.03
CA ILE A 724 14.75 9.10 12.33
C ILE A 724 15.76 9.78 13.27
N SER A 725 16.98 9.26 13.35
CA SER A 725 18.04 9.83 14.18
C SER A 725 18.41 11.25 13.71
N GLY A 726 18.51 11.45 12.39
CA GLY A 726 18.83 12.74 11.81
C GLY A 726 17.74 13.80 12.03
N ILE A 727 16.47 13.43 11.92
CA ILE A 727 15.33 14.32 12.22
C ILE A 727 15.31 14.69 13.70
N THR A 728 15.54 13.71 14.58
CA THR A 728 15.61 13.93 16.03
C THR A 728 16.72 14.94 16.36
N ALA A 729 17.91 14.77 15.77
CA ALA A 729 19.02 15.69 15.95
C ALA A 729 18.71 17.12 15.47
N LEU A 730 18.05 17.26 14.32
CA LEU A 730 17.63 18.57 13.80
C LEU A 730 16.53 19.21 14.67
N PHE A 731 15.57 18.43 15.16
CA PHE A 731 14.51 18.89 16.07
C PHE A 731 15.12 19.42 17.39
N ASP A 732 16.04 18.67 18.00
CA ASP A 732 16.72 19.06 19.23
C ASP A 732 17.56 20.33 19.05
N THR A 733 18.31 20.40 17.93
CA THR A 733 19.14 21.56 17.60
C THR A 733 18.28 22.80 17.33
N THR A 734 17.14 22.62 16.65
CA THR A 734 16.16 23.68 16.40
C THR A 734 15.54 24.19 17.70
N THR A 735 15.17 23.28 18.59
CA THR A 735 14.60 23.61 19.90
C THR A 735 15.56 24.48 20.72
N ARG A 736 16.85 24.10 20.78
CA ARG A 736 17.87 24.87 21.51
C ARG A 736 18.03 26.30 20.99
N ILE A 737 17.92 26.49 19.67
CA ILE A 737 18.07 27.80 19.04
C ILE A 737 16.79 28.63 19.18
N VAL A 738 15.61 28.02 19.04
CA VAL A 738 14.31 28.70 19.20
C VAL A 738 14.11 29.23 20.62
N ASP A 739 14.57 28.50 21.65
CA ASP A 739 14.57 28.98 23.04
C ASP A 739 15.40 30.27 23.21
N SER A 740 16.38 30.53 22.33
CA SER A 740 17.21 31.73 22.34
C SER A 740 16.70 32.88 21.45
N SER A 741 15.88 32.60 20.42
CA SER A 741 15.35 33.59 19.47
C SER A 741 14.00 33.18 18.88
N LYS A 742 12.91 33.77 19.39
CA LYS A 742 11.51 33.42 19.02
C LYS A 742 11.00 34.04 17.70
N GLY A 743 11.89 34.43 16.79
CA GLY A 743 11.53 35.15 15.55
C GLY A 743 12.18 34.64 14.27
N SER A 744 12.83 33.47 14.30
CA SER A 744 13.49 32.87 13.13
C SER A 744 12.52 32.00 12.32
N ASP A 745 12.80 31.78 11.02
CA ASP A 745 12.05 30.84 10.18
C ASP A 745 11.99 29.42 10.78
N SER A 746 13.02 29.03 11.55
CA SER A 746 13.06 27.78 12.30
C SER A 746 11.97 27.65 13.36
N TYR A 747 11.42 28.76 13.88
CA TYR A 747 10.28 28.74 14.79
C TYR A 747 9.03 28.17 14.13
N ASN A 748 8.76 28.53 12.88
CA ASN A 748 7.58 28.07 12.15
C ASN A 748 7.73 26.63 11.63
N GLN A 749 8.96 26.15 11.47
CA GLN A 749 9.25 24.79 11.00
C GLN A 749 9.16 23.72 12.10
N LEU A 750 9.19 24.12 13.38
CA LEU A 750 9.23 23.19 14.51
C LEU A 750 8.02 22.23 14.56
N PRO A 751 6.76 22.67 14.33
CA PRO A 751 5.61 21.76 14.28
C PRO A 751 5.68 20.76 13.12
N GLU A 752 6.12 21.21 11.93
CA GLU A 752 6.27 20.35 10.76
C GLU A 752 7.32 19.25 10.99
N LEU A 753 8.44 19.59 11.66
CA LEU A 753 9.46 18.61 12.05
C LEU A 753 8.92 17.57 13.03
N ALA A 754 8.11 17.99 14.01
CA ALA A 754 7.49 17.08 14.96
C ALA A 754 6.50 16.13 14.27
N GLU A 755 5.69 16.63 13.33
CA GLU A 755 4.76 15.81 12.55
C GLU A 755 5.50 14.75 11.72
N VAL A 756 6.54 15.15 10.99
CA VAL A 756 7.34 14.23 10.17
C VAL A 756 8.07 13.22 11.04
N LEU A 757 8.63 13.63 12.18
CA LEU A 757 9.27 12.73 13.15
C LEU A 757 8.31 11.65 13.64
N PHE A 758 7.10 12.04 14.07
CA PHE A 758 6.10 11.10 14.57
C PHE A 758 5.64 10.16 13.45
N ALA A 759 5.49 10.65 12.21
CA ALA A 759 5.12 9.82 11.06
C ALA A 759 6.20 8.78 10.71
N CYS A 760 7.48 9.17 10.73
CA CYS A 760 8.59 8.25 10.48
C CYS A 760 8.66 7.15 11.56
N ILE A 761 8.54 7.51 12.83
CA ILE A 761 8.60 6.55 13.94
C ILE A 761 7.36 5.63 13.95
N SER A 762 6.15 6.17 13.74
CA SER A 762 4.93 5.36 13.72
C SER A 762 4.93 4.34 12.60
N GLN A 763 5.33 4.72 11.37
CA GLN A 763 5.47 3.80 10.25
C GLN A 763 6.46 2.67 10.54
N ARG A 764 7.57 2.98 11.24
CA ARG A 764 8.54 1.95 11.66
C ARG A 764 7.96 1.02 12.73
N LEU A 765 7.25 1.55 13.72
CA LEU A 765 6.62 0.75 14.77
C LEU A 765 5.55 -0.19 14.21
N GLU A 766 4.69 0.30 13.30
CA GLU A 766 3.69 -0.52 12.62
C GLU A 766 4.33 -1.70 11.88
N ARG A 767 5.45 -1.46 11.19
CA ARG A 767 6.16 -2.52 10.47
C ARG A 767 6.81 -3.52 11.42
N LEU A 768 7.57 -3.05 12.41
CA LEU A 768 8.22 -3.91 13.40
C LEU A 768 7.21 -4.77 14.17
N ALA A 769 6.00 -4.25 14.43
CA ALA A 769 4.93 -5.00 15.08
C ALA A 769 4.40 -6.18 14.25
N ILE A 770 4.50 -6.13 12.92
CA ILE A 770 4.19 -7.26 12.05
C ILE A 770 5.36 -8.22 12.00
N ASP A 771 6.58 -7.72 11.86
CA ASP A 771 7.78 -8.54 11.74
C ASP A 771 8.07 -9.31 13.03
N ALA A 772 7.81 -8.71 14.20
CA ALA A 772 7.89 -9.39 15.49
C ALA A 772 6.99 -10.63 15.59
N LYS A 773 5.90 -10.72 14.82
CA LYS A 773 5.05 -11.93 14.78
C LYS A 773 5.68 -13.07 13.98
N THR A 774 6.65 -12.78 13.12
CA THR A 774 7.22 -13.73 12.15
C THR A 774 8.66 -14.09 12.49
N GLU A 775 9.46 -13.14 12.99
CA GLU A 775 10.90 -13.30 13.23
C GLU A 775 11.28 -13.10 14.70
N ALA A 776 11.90 -14.14 15.29
CA ALA A 776 12.42 -14.11 16.67
C ALA A 776 13.72 -13.29 16.74
N GLY A 777 13.60 -12.01 17.08
CA GLY A 777 14.72 -11.07 17.22
C GLY A 777 14.27 -9.61 17.11
N VAL A 778 13.25 -9.37 16.30
CA VAL A 778 12.67 -8.04 16.01
C VAL A 778 11.91 -7.46 17.21
N GLU A 779 11.46 -8.30 18.15
CA GLU A 779 10.78 -7.87 19.39
C GLU A 779 11.65 -6.94 20.25
N ARG A 780 12.96 -7.15 20.29
CA ARG A 780 13.89 -6.29 21.03
C ARG A 780 13.97 -4.90 20.40
N GLU A 781 14.14 -4.85 19.08
CA GLU A 781 14.18 -3.59 18.34
C GLU A 781 12.85 -2.82 18.44
N LEU A 782 11.72 -3.54 18.40
CA LEU A 782 10.39 -2.97 18.62
C LEU A 782 10.33 -2.32 20.01
N HIS A 783 10.69 -3.05 21.06
CA HIS A 783 10.63 -2.52 22.42
C HIS A 783 11.57 -1.32 22.62
N GLU A 784 12.78 -1.36 22.04
CA GLU A 784 13.72 -0.24 22.10
C GLU A 784 13.18 1.02 21.42
N ILE A 785 12.60 0.88 20.22
CA ILE A 785 12.05 2.03 19.47
C ILE A 785 10.76 2.52 20.13
N GLN A 786 9.92 1.63 20.64
CA GLN A 786 8.72 1.99 21.39
C GLN A 786 9.07 2.78 22.64
N ASN A 787 10.03 2.31 23.45
CA ASN A 787 10.48 3.02 24.65
C ASN A 787 11.07 4.39 24.30
N LYS A 788 11.87 4.49 23.22
CA LYS A 788 12.38 5.78 22.74
C LYS A 788 11.23 6.71 22.35
N PHE A 789 10.21 6.20 21.65
CA PHE A 789 9.06 7.01 21.25
C PHE A 789 8.22 7.47 22.45
N ASP A 790 8.00 6.60 23.44
CA ASP A 790 7.27 6.91 24.65
C ASP A 790 7.95 8.01 25.50
N LEU A 791 9.28 8.06 25.48
CA LEU A 791 10.05 9.13 26.12
C LEU A 791 10.07 10.42 25.29
N LEU A 792 10.22 10.32 23.97
CA LEU A 792 10.31 11.48 23.08
C LEU A 792 8.97 12.21 22.93
N ARG A 793 7.84 11.50 22.93
CA ARG A 793 6.51 12.09 22.69
C ARG A 793 6.15 13.21 23.68
N PRO A 794 6.21 12.99 25.01
CA PRO A 794 5.93 14.05 25.98
C PRO A 794 6.86 15.25 25.83
N ASP A 795 8.16 15.01 25.60
CA ASP A 795 9.17 16.06 25.48
C ASP A 795 8.95 16.92 24.23
N VAL A 796 8.64 16.31 23.08
CA VAL A 796 8.34 17.03 21.83
C VAL A 796 7.06 17.86 21.97
N LEU A 797 6.00 17.28 22.54
CA LEU A 797 4.72 17.96 22.72
C LEU A 797 4.81 19.14 23.70
N GLU A 798 5.54 18.98 24.81
CA GLU A 798 5.78 20.07 25.76
C GLU A 798 6.67 21.17 25.15
N THR A 799 7.62 20.80 24.29
CA THR A 799 8.46 21.75 23.55
C THR A 799 7.62 22.60 22.58
N LEU A 800 6.68 22.00 21.84
CA LEU A 800 5.74 22.73 20.99
C LEU A 800 4.86 23.69 21.80
N ARG A 801 4.36 23.25 22.96
CA ARG A 801 3.58 24.10 23.86
C ARG A 801 4.39 25.29 24.39
N ARG A 802 5.64 25.05 24.85
CA ARG A 802 6.54 26.09 25.38
C ARG A 802 6.96 27.11 24.33
N SER A 803 7.13 26.67 23.09
CA SER A 803 7.48 27.55 21.97
C SER A 803 6.31 28.45 21.59
N GLY A 804 5.06 27.98 21.70
CA GLY A 804 3.84 28.75 21.44
C GLY A 804 2.86 28.06 20.47
N HIS A 805 3.24 26.88 19.95
CA HIS A 805 2.49 26.05 19.01
C HIS A 805 1.57 25.07 19.74
N THR A 806 0.66 25.61 20.56
CA THR A 806 -0.22 24.81 21.42
C THR A 806 -1.24 24.01 20.63
N GLN A 807 -1.79 24.58 19.56
CA GLN A 807 -2.81 23.93 18.75
C GLN A 807 -2.24 22.73 17.99
N GLU A 808 -1.05 22.89 17.44
CA GLU A 808 -0.30 21.86 16.73
C GLU A 808 0.04 20.69 17.65
N ALA A 809 0.46 20.97 18.90
CA ALA A 809 0.68 19.96 19.93
C ALA A 809 -0.59 19.14 20.21
N PHE A 810 -1.76 19.78 20.33
CA PHE A 810 -3.03 19.06 20.49
C PHE A 810 -3.36 18.20 19.27
N THR A 811 -3.23 18.75 18.05
CA THR A 811 -3.52 17.98 16.83
C THR A 811 -2.60 16.76 16.69
N LEU A 812 -1.33 16.88 17.08
CA LEU A 812 -0.37 15.79 17.03
C LEU A 812 -0.68 14.73 18.09
N ALA A 813 -0.95 15.14 19.33
CA ALA A 813 -1.36 14.21 20.40
C ALA A 813 -2.66 13.47 20.05
N GLU A 814 -3.62 14.13 19.41
CA GLU A 814 -4.86 13.51 18.92
C GLU A 814 -4.61 12.49 17.79
N LYS A 815 -3.79 12.87 16.79
CA LYS A 815 -3.49 12.04 15.62
C LYS A 815 -2.82 10.72 16.02
N TYR A 816 -1.90 10.77 16.98
CA TYR A 816 -1.14 9.62 17.46
C TYR A 816 -1.68 9.00 18.76
N GLN A 817 -2.84 9.47 19.22
CA GLN A 817 -3.55 8.93 20.41
C GLN A 817 -2.68 8.85 21.68
N ASP A 818 -1.83 9.85 21.91
CA ASP A 818 -1.07 9.95 23.17
C ASP A 818 -1.92 10.60 24.26
N PHE A 819 -2.77 9.78 24.89
CA PHE A 819 -3.71 10.23 25.92
C PHE A 819 -3.01 10.78 27.17
N SER A 820 -1.82 10.27 27.50
CA SER A 820 -1.06 10.70 28.68
C SER A 820 -0.56 12.14 28.51
N SER A 821 0.07 12.43 27.38
CA SER A 821 0.53 13.78 27.03
C SER A 821 -0.65 14.72 26.80
N LEU A 822 -1.76 14.23 26.22
CA LEU A 822 -2.97 15.04 26.04
C LEU A 822 -3.58 15.47 27.38
N ALA A 823 -3.66 14.56 28.35
CA ALA A 823 -4.12 14.87 29.70
C ALA A 823 -3.21 15.92 30.37
N ALA A 824 -1.89 15.78 30.20
CA ALA A 824 -0.91 16.75 30.70
C ALA A 824 -1.06 18.13 30.04
N LEU A 825 -1.20 18.20 28.71
CA LEU A 825 -1.39 19.45 27.96
C LEU A 825 -2.65 20.21 28.40
N CYS A 826 -3.73 19.48 28.70
CA CYS A 826 -4.99 20.07 29.15
C CYS A 826 -4.93 20.75 30.53
N HIS A 827 -3.99 20.38 31.41
CA HIS A 827 -4.01 20.73 32.84
C HIS A 827 -2.80 21.55 33.33
N ARG A 828 -2.04 22.21 32.44
CA ARG A 828 -0.86 23.00 32.86
C ARG A 828 -1.14 24.41 33.40
N GLU A 829 -2.23 25.05 33.01
CA GLU A 829 -2.51 26.44 33.43
C GLU A 829 -3.37 26.50 34.70
N THR A 830 -4.63 26.09 34.61
CA THR A 830 -5.59 26.11 35.71
C THR A 830 -6.24 24.74 35.84
N ILE A 831 -6.00 24.08 36.97
CA ILE A 831 -6.48 22.71 37.22
C ILE A 831 -7.83 22.75 37.95
N TYR A 832 -7.97 23.61 38.97
CA TYR A 832 -9.18 23.76 39.77
C TYR A 832 -9.51 25.25 40.00
N PRO A 833 -10.78 25.68 39.92
CA PRO A 833 -11.99 24.92 39.54
C PRO A 833 -11.99 24.46 38.08
N PRO A 834 -12.55 23.28 37.74
CA PRO A 834 -12.51 22.74 36.38
C PRO A 834 -13.21 23.64 35.35
N GLU A 835 -14.24 24.38 35.75
CA GLU A 835 -14.98 25.34 34.91
C GLU A 835 -14.13 26.52 34.43
N GLN A 836 -13.04 26.83 35.14
CA GLN A 836 -12.12 27.92 34.79
C GLN A 836 -10.95 27.42 33.91
N ASN A 837 -10.88 26.12 33.62
CA ASN A 837 -9.87 25.58 32.72
C ASN A 837 -10.18 25.99 31.27
N PRO A 838 -9.25 26.66 30.55
CA PRO A 838 -9.45 27.03 29.15
C PRO A 838 -9.73 25.82 28.24
N ASN A 839 -9.28 24.63 28.63
CA ASN A 839 -9.45 23.38 27.89
C ASN A 839 -10.65 22.54 28.37
N PHE A 840 -11.51 23.05 29.26
CA PHE A 840 -12.64 22.29 29.83
C PHE A 840 -13.54 21.65 28.76
N ALA A 841 -13.92 22.42 27.73
CA ALA A 841 -14.74 21.92 26.62
C ALA A 841 -14.02 20.86 25.77
N ARG A 842 -12.69 20.96 25.63
CA ARG A 842 -11.88 19.96 24.91
C ARG A 842 -11.81 18.66 25.69
N ILE A 843 -11.58 18.72 27.00
CA ILE A 843 -11.56 17.54 27.89
C ILE A 843 -12.89 16.79 27.81
N ALA A 844 -14.02 17.49 27.90
CA ALA A 844 -15.35 16.89 27.75
C ALA A 844 -15.51 16.21 26.37
N GLY A 845 -15.11 16.89 25.30
CA GLY A 845 -15.12 16.32 23.94
C GLY A 845 -14.22 15.10 23.78
N TYR A 846 -13.05 15.05 24.44
CA TYR A 846 -12.15 13.90 24.40
C TYR A 846 -12.70 12.70 25.18
N ILE A 847 -13.34 12.94 26.33
CA ILE A 847 -14.04 11.87 27.07
C ILE A 847 -15.16 11.29 26.21
N GLU A 848 -15.92 12.11 25.48
CA GLU A 848 -16.97 11.63 24.58
C GLU A 848 -16.43 10.87 23.36
N ARG A 849 -15.33 11.36 22.76
CA ARG A 849 -14.73 10.77 21.55
C ARG A 849 -13.94 9.49 21.84
N PHE A 850 -13.10 9.49 22.87
CA PHE A 850 -12.14 8.42 23.17
C PHE A 850 -12.53 7.56 24.38
N LYS A 851 -13.57 7.94 25.13
CA LYS A 851 -14.19 7.15 26.20
C LYS A 851 -13.17 6.71 27.26
N GLU A 852 -13.17 5.43 27.61
CA GLU A 852 -12.40 4.84 28.70
C GLU A 852 -10.88 4.97 28.53
N GLN A 853 -10.38 4.96 27.29
CA GLN A 853 -8.94 5.04 27.00
C GLN A 853 -8.36 6.38 27.47
N PHE A 854 -9.06 7.48 27.17
CA PHE A 854 -8.65 8.79 27.63
C PHE A 854 -8.96 9.02 29.11
N ALA A 855 -10.14 8.58 29.59
CA ALA A 855 -10.54 8.75 30.97
C ALA A 855 -9.57 8.08 31.97
N THR A 856 -9.07 6.88 31.64
CA THR A 856 -8.10 6.14 32.46
C THR A 856 -6.81 6.93 32.65
N GLU A 857 -6.22 7.44 31.57
CA GLU A 857 -4.98 8.22 31.64
C GLU A 857 -5.20 9.59 32.29
N LEU A 858 -6.37 10.20 32.08
CA LEU A 858 -6.76 11.43 32.77
C LEU A 858 -6.85 11.23 34.29
N TYR A 859 -7.43 10.13 34.76
CA TYR A 859 -7.55 9.83 36.19
C TYR A 859 -6.18 9.48 36.80
N ARG A 860 -5.34 8.73 36.09
CA ARG A 860 -3.94 8.52 36.49
C ARG A 860 -3.21 9.84 36.67
N TRP A 861 -3.40 10.77 35.72
CA TRP A 861 -2.79 12.08 35.78
C TRP A 861 -3.21 12.87 37.02
N TYR A 862 -4.51 12.91 37.34
CA TYR A 862 -5.00 13.59 38.56
C TYR A 862 -4.41 13.00 39.84
N ILE A 863 -4.32 11.67 39.94
CA ILE A 863 -3.78 10.97 41.12
C ILE A 863 -2.28 11.28 41.27
N GLN A 864 -1.50 11.16 40.19
CA GLN A 864 -0.05 11.43 40.20
C GLN A 864 0.30 12.87 40.61
N HIS A 865 -0.55 13.84 40.26
CA HIS A 865 -0.32 15.25 40.56
C HIS A 865 -1.01 15.72 41.85
N GLY A 866 -1.67 14.81 42.59
CA GLY A 866 -2.35 15.13 43.86
C GLY A 866 -3.63 15.96 43.72
N GLU A 867 -4.18 16.07 42.51
CA GLU A 867 -5.36 16.90 42.20
C GLU A 867 -6.65 16.07 42.28
N VAL A 868 -6.82 15.33 43.37
CA VAL A 868 -7.96 14.41 43.58
C VAL A 868 -9.30 15.15 43.64
N ARG A 869 -9.29 16.44 44.00
CA ARG A 869 -10.48 17.30 44.01
C ARG A 869 -11.12 17.47 42.62
N THR A 870 -10.33 17.52 41.55
CA THR A 870 -10.88 17.66 40.18
C THR A 870 -11.48 16.37 39.68
N LEU A 871 -10.96 15.22 40.12
CA LEU A 871 -11.53 13.90 39.83
C LEU A 871 -12.99 13.81 40.28
N PHE A 872 -13.29 14.28 41.50
CA PHE A 872 -14.64 14.23 42.06
C PHE A 872 -15.56 15.39 41.66
N ALA A 873 -15.00 16.50 41.14
CA ALA A 873 -15.78 17.63 40.65
C ALA A 873 -16.39 17.37 39.24
N GLN A 874 -16.17 16.19 38.65
CA GLN A 874 -16.69 15.85 37.33
C GLN A 874 -18.18 15.55 37.33
N THR A 875 -18.80 15.67 36.15
CA THR A 875 -20.22 15.40 35.93
C THR A 875 -20.55 13.93 36.22
N GLU A 876 -21.70 13.70 36.86
CA GLU A 876 -22.21 12.38 37.27
C GLU A 876 -22.30 11.37 36.10
N ALA A 877 -22.39 11.86 34.86
CA ALA A 877 -22.39 11.06 33.63
C ALA A 877 -21.09 10.26 33.39
N TYR A 878 -19.94 10.72 33.89
CA TYR A 878 -18.65 10.04 33.71
C TYR A 878 -18.30 9.06 34.82
N SER A 879 -19.22 8.88 35.78
CA SER A 879 -19.03 8.03 36.94
C SER A 879 -18.81 6.54 36.60
N VAL A 880 -19.26 6.07 35.44
CA VAL A 880 -19.04 4.70 34.96
C VAL A 880 -17.56 4.46 34.63
N TYR A 881 -16.89 5.43 34.01
CA TYR A 881 -15.45 5.31 33.72
C TYR A 881 -14.62 5.29 35.00
N MET A 882 -15.07 6.01 36.03
CA MET A 882 -14.42 6.02 37.34
C MET A 882 -14.59 4.68 38.08
N ASP A 883 -15.75 4.01 37.96
CA ASP A 883 -15.94 2.64 38.46
C ASP A 883 -14.94 1.66 37.82
N ASN A 884 -14.88 1.65 36.49
CA ASN A 884 -13.96 0.78 35.76
C ASN A 884 -12.50 1.07 36.10
N PHE A 885 -12.16 2.35 36.27
CA PHE A 885 -10.81 2.76 36.63
C PHE A 885 -10.37 2.18 37.98
N PHE A 886 -11.20 2.33 39.02
CA PHE A 886 -10.90 1.81 40.36
C PHE A 886 -10.95 0.28 40.43
N ALA A 887 -11.79 -0.37 39.61
CA ALA A 887 -11.78 -1.83 39.48
C ALA A 887 -10.45 -2.34 38.91
N ASN A 888 -9.86 -1.63 37.94
CA ASN A 888 -8.60 -2.01 37.30
C ASN A 888 -7.34 -1.51 38.05
N ASN A 889 -7.46 -0.41 38.80
CA ASN A 889 -6.36 0.20 39.57
C ASN A 889 -6.82 0.44 41.02
N PRO A 890 -6.76 -0.58 41.90
CA PRO A 890 -7.25 -0.47 43.27
C PRO A 890 -6.41 0.52 44.07
N THR A 891 -6.96 1.71 44.31
CA THR A 891 -6.35 2.77 45.14
C THR A 891 -7.27 3.04 46.33
N SER A 892 -7.14 2.20 47.36
CA SER A 892 -8.02 2.17 48.54
C SER A 892 -8.09 3.52 49.28
N SER A 893 -7.03 4.32 49.24
CA SER A 893 -6.94 5.65 49.86
C SER A 893 -7.91 6.69 49.28
N ILE A 894 -8.35 6.52 48.03
CA ILE A 894 -9.22 7.48 47.32
C ILE A 894 -10.58 6.85 46.97
N SER A 895 -10.61 5.54 46.66
CA SER A 895 -11.82 4.88 46.17
C SER A 895 -12.99 4.97 47.16
N TRP A 896 -12.72 4.91 48.47
CA TRP A 896 -13.77 4.98 49.50
C TRP A 896 -14.63 6.26 49.40
N ILE A 897 -14.05 7.38 48.96
CA ILE A 897 -14.77 8.66 48.79
C ILE A 897 -15.78 8.54 47.65
N HIS A 898 -15.38 7.91 46.54
CA HIS A 898 -16.25 7.64 45.41
C HIS A 898 -17.41 6.72 45.80
N ASP A 899 -17.08 5.63 46.50
CA ASP A 899 -18.02 4.60 46.90
C ASP A 899 -19.05 5.14 47.90
N LEU A 900 -18.64 6.02 48.82
CA LEU A 900 -19.56 6.77 49.68
C LEU A 900 -20.50 7.67 48.87
N GLY A 901 -19.99 8.39 47.87
CA GLY A 901 -20.80 9.22 46.96
C GLY A 901 -21.86 8.42 46.21
N LYS A 902 -21.53 7.18 45.80
CA LYS A 902 -22.46 6.25 45.13
C LYS A 902 -23.32 5.40 46.05
N LYS A 903 -23.26 5.62 47.37
CA LYS A 903 -23.97 4.82 48.40
C LYS A 903 -23.54 3.35 48.45
N ARG A 904 -22.35 3.00 47.95
CA ARG A 904 -21.73 1.66 48.07
C ARG A 904 -20.99 1.54 49.40
N HIS A 905 -21.76 1.60 50.48
CA HIS A 905 -21.20 1.71 51.84
C HIS A 905 -20.34 0.50 52.26
N GLN A 906 -20.61 -0.69 51.73
CA GLN A 906 -19.84 -1.90 52.04
C GLN A 906 -18.45 -1.90 51.39
N GLU A 907 -18.33 -1.45 50.14
CA GLU A 907 -17.05 -1.34 49.44
C GLU A 907 -16.18 -0.24 50.07
N ALA A 908 -16.79 0.90 50.41
CA ALA A 908 -16.12 1.96 51.16
C ALA A 908 -15.59 1.48 52.52
N ALA A 909 -16.37 0.68 53.26
CA ALA A 909 -15.94 0.11 54.52
C ALA A 909 -14.74 -0.84 54.35
N LYS A 910 -14.76 -1.72 53.34
CA LYS A 910 -13.63 -2.61 53.05
C LYS A 910 -12.36 -1.84 52.66
N ALA A 911 -12.49 -0.81 51.83
CA ALA A 911 -11.36 0.04 51.42
C ALA A 911 -10.74 0.77 52.63
N LEU A 912 -11.57 1.33 53.51
CA LEU A 912 -11.12 2.01 54.73
C LEU A 912 -10.46 1.05 55.73
N LEU A 913 -10.96 -0.18 55.86
CA LEU A 913 -10.32 -1.19 56.70
C LEU A 913 -8.91 -1.51 56.19
N ALA A 914 -8.75 -1.70 54.88
CA ALA A 914 -7.45 -1.98 54.27
C ALA A 914 -6.47 -0.81 54.42
N GLU A 915 -6.92 0.43 54.23
CA GLU A 915 -6.09 1.63 54.42
C GLU A 915 -5.66 1.80 55.88
N SER A 916 -6.58 1.55 56.84
CA SER A 916 -6.30 1.68 58.27
C SER A 916 -5.21 0.74 58.79
N GLN A 917 -4.96 -0.38 58.10
CA GLN A 917 -3.85 -1.28 58.42
C GLN A 917 -2.49 -0.67 58.03
N GLN A 918 -2.46 0.21 57.04
CA GLN A 918 -1.25 0.90 56.55
C GLN A 918 -1.05 2.27 57.22
N ALA A 919 -2.07 2.81 57.89
CA ALA A 919 -2.00 4.11 58.57
C ALA A 919 -1.01 4.12 59.75
N VAL A 920 -0.01 5.01 59.66
CA VAL A 920 1.04 5.19 60.70
C VAL A 920 0.56 6.11 61.84
N SER A 921 -0.28 7.10 61.53
CA SER A 921 -0.79 8.05 62.52
C SER A 921 -2.02 7.49 63.22
N LEU A 922 -2.03 7.57 64.56
CA LEU A 922 -3.15 7.14 65.39
C LEU A 922 -4.43 7.93 65.07
N GLU A 923 -4.32 9.23 64.82
CA GLU A 923 -5.46 10.10 64.49
C GLU A 923 -6.11 9.71 63.16
N VAL A 924 -5.29 9.46 62.13
CA VAL A 924 -5.77 9.02 60.81
C VAL A 924 -6.40 7.64 60.90
N LYS A 925 -5.76 6.71 61.60
CA LYS A 925 -6.27 5.35 61.82
C LYS A 925 -7.61 5.37 62.58
N HIS A 926 -7.74 6.22 63.59
CA HIS A 926 -9.00 6.41 64.32
C HIS A 926 -10.09 7.00 63.43
N LEU A 927 -9.77 8.00 62.60
CA LEU A 927 -10.71 8.59 61.66
C LEU A 927 -11.21 7.55 60.64
N GLU A 928 -10.30 6.81 59.99
CA GLU A 928 -10.61 5.81 58.97
C GLU A 928 -11.46 4.67 59.52
N LEU A 929 -11.10 4.13 60.69
CA LEU A 929 -11.88 3.07 61.34
C LEU A 929 -13.25 3.56 61.81
N SER A 930 -13.35 4.80 62.30
CA SER A 930 -14.63 5.39 62.70
C SER A 930 -15.56 5.58 61.51
N ILE A 931 -15.05 6.14 60.40
CA ILE A 931 -15.83 6.33 59.17
C ILE A 931 -16.19 4.96 58.56
N GLY A 932 -15.26 4.00 58.55
CA GLY A 932 -15.49 2.65 58.07
C GLY A 932 -16.58 1.90 58.86
N LYS A 933 -16.54 2.00 60.20
CA LYS A 933 -17.58 1.43 61.08
C LYS A 933 -18.94 2.09 60.84
N LEU A 934 -18.98 3.41 60.68
CA LEU A 934 -20.22 4.13 60.33
C LEU A 934 -20.77 3.69 58.97
N ALA A 935 -19.91 3.54 57.95
CA ALA A 935 -20.31 3.04 56.64
C ALA A 935 -20.88 1.61 56.72
N ASN A 936 -20.22 0.73 57.48
CA ASN A 936 -20.70 -0.63 57.71
C ASN A 936 -22.05 -0.65 58.45
N LEU A 937 -22.22 0.18 59.48
CA LEU A 937 -23.50 0.30 60.21
C LEU A 937 -24.65 0.80 59.32
N VAL A 938 -24.37 1.72 58.40
CA VAL A 938 -25.36 2.18 57.42
C VAL A 938 -25.77 1.04 56.50
N HIS A 939 -24.82 0.22 56.04
CA HIS A 939 -25.10 -0.96 55.22
C HIS A 939 -25.97 -1.99 55.97
N LEU A 940 -25.61 -2.32 57.23
CA LEU A 940 -26.37 -3.24 58.08
C LEU A 940 -27.81 -2.74 58.31
N ARG A 941 -27.99 -1.43 58.54
CA ARG A 941 -29.32 -0.83 58.76
C ARG A 941 -30.21 -0.86 57.52
N GLN A 942 -29.64 -0.85 56.32
CA GLN A 942 -30.38 -0.92 55.05
C GLN A 942 -30.87 -2.35 54.72
N GLY A 943 -30.60 -3.34 55.57
CA GLY A 943 -31.14 -4.71 55.44
C GLY A 943 -30.47 -5.54 54.35
N GLN A 944 -29.28 -5.16 53.89
CA GLN A 944 -28.52 -5.85 52.84
C GLN A 944 -27.38 -6.73 53.37
N GLY A 945 -27.06 -6.67 54.68
CA GLY A 945 -25.99 -7.44 55.31
C GLY A 945 -26.50 -8.32 56.47
N SER A 946 -25.87 -9.50 56.62
CA SER A 946 -25.96 -10.35 57.81
C SER A 946 -25.18 -9.70 58.96
N LEU A 947 -25.64 -9.83 60.21
CA LEU A 947 -24.88 -9.43 61.40
C LEU A 947 -23.63 -10.31 61.65
N ASP A 948 -23.52 -11.42 60.92
CA ASP A 948 -22.44 -12.43 61.02
C ASP A 948 -21.23 -12.10 60.11
N ASP A 949 -21.14 -10.87 59.62
CA ASP A 949 -20.07 -10.41 58.73
C ASP A 949 -18.90 -9.94 59.61
N GLY A 950 -17.87 -10.79 59.78
CA GLY A 950 -16.68 -10.53 60.64
C GLY A 950 -15.94 -9.21 60.39
N LEU A 951 -16.33 -8.46 59.35
CA LEU A 951 -15.98 -7.07 59.13
C LEU A 951 -16.42 -6.14 60.28
N HIS A 952 -17.60 -6.37 60.89
CA HIS A 952 -18.05 -5.56 62.03
C HIS A 952 -17.14 -5.73 63.24
N ASP A 953 -16.81 -6.99 63.55
CA ASP A 953 -15.95 -7.36 64.67
C ASP A 953 -14.53 -6.82 64.45
N ALA A 954 -14.00 -6.92 63.23
CA ALA A 954 -12.70 -6.34 62.88
C ALA A 954 -12.63 -4.81 63.13
N PHE A 955 -13.69 -4.06 62.82
CA PHE A 955 -13.75 -2.63 63.15
C PHE A 955 -13.90 -2.38 64.65
N HIS A 956 -14.63 -3.24 65.36
CA HIS A 956 -14.80 -3.13 66.80
C HIS A 956 -13.46 -3.35 67.51
N ASP A 957 -12.78 -4.46 67.20
CA ASP A 957 -11.49 -4.82 67.77
C ASP A 957 -10.40 -3.78 67.48
N ALA A 958 -10.37 -3.25 66.25
CA ALA A 958 -9.39 -2.23 65.89
C ALA A 958 -9.63 -0.90 66.62
N LEU A 959 -10.89 -0.54 66.92
CA LEU A 959 -11.22 0.63 67.73
C LEU A 959 -10.97 0.40 69.22
N ASP A 960 -11.20 -0.81 69.74
CA ASP A 960 -10.85 -1.18 71.10
C ASP A 960 -9.35 -1.02 71.33
N LEU A 961 -8.52 -1.45 70.37
CA LEU A 961 -7.07 -1.24 70.40
C LEU A 961 -6.72 0.25 70.47
N ILE A 962 -7.41 1.11 69.70
CA ILE A 962 -7.20 2.57 69.79
C ILE A 962 -7.60 3.10 71.18
N GLY A 963 -8.69 2.60 71.75
CA GLY A 963 -9.09 2.93 73.13
C GLY A 963 -7.99 2.62 74.15
N VAL A 964 -7.31 1.48 73.99
CA VAL A 964 -6.13 1.11 74.81
C VAL A 964 -4.97 2.09 74.60
N HIS A 965 -4.68 2.47 73.35
CA HIS A 965 -3.64 3.48 73.05
C HIS A 965 -3.95 4.83 73.71
N GLU A 966 -5.20 5.31 73.62
CA GLU A 966 -5.63 6.56 74.23
C GLU A 966 -5.53 6.51 75.75
N ALA A 967 -5.89 5.39 76.38
CA ALA A 967 -5.74 5.19 77.83
C ALA A 967 -4.27 5.24 78.28
N LEU A 968 -3.37 4.56 77.57
CA LEU A 968 -1.92 4.61 77.83
C LEU A 968 -1.35 6.02 77.64
N ILE A 969 -1.76 6.73 76.59
CA ILE A 969 -1.38 8.13 76.35
C ILE A 969 -1.83 9.01 77.52
N GLN A 970 -3.06 8.83 78.02
CA GLN A 970 -3.57 9.56 79.17
C GLN A 970 -2.77 9.25 80.44
N GLU A 971 -2.45 7.98 80.70
CA GLU A 971 -1.64 7.56 81.85
C GLU A 971 -0.25 8.20 81.83
N PHE A 972 0.46 8.11 80.70
CA PHE A 972 1.80 8.69 80.58
C PHE A 972 1.78 10.23 80.61
N ASN A 973 0.77 10.86 80.00
CA ASN A 973 0.61 12.31 80.08
C ASN A 973 0.30 12.79 81.50
N ALA A 974 -0.41 12.01 82.32
CA ALA A 974 -0.65 12.35 83.72
C ALA A 974 0.66 12.40 84.54
N VAL A 975 1.60 11.49 84.26
CA VAL A 975 2.95 11.51 84.86
C VAL A 975 3.75 12.72 84.36
N ILE A 976 3.69 13.01 83.06
CA ILE A 976 4.38 14.16 82.46
C ILE A 976 3.83 15.50 82.98
N ALA A 977 2.51 15.59 83.22
CA ALA A 977 1.86 16.79 83.74
C ALA A 977 2.33 17.17 85.15
N ASN A 978 2.79 16.20 85.95
CA ASN A 978 3.36 16.45 87.28
C ASN A 978 4.77 17.09 87.24
N ILE A 979 5.40 17.16 86.06
CA ILE A 979 6.73 17.75 85.86
C ILE A 979 6.60 19.26 85.63
N ARG A 980 7.22 20.07 86.50
CA ARG A 980 7.27 21.54 86.31
C ARG A 980 8.32 21.93 85.24
N GLY A 981 7.85 22.54 84.16
CA GLY A 981 8.66 23.17 83.10
C GLY A 981 8.80 22.34 81.81
N ARG A 982 9.01 23.01 80.65
CA ARG A 982 9.22 22.34 79.36
C ARG A 982 10.54 21.57 79.38
N ARG A 983 10.48 20.24 79.31
CA ARG A 983 11.65 19.35 79.16
C ARG A 983 11.63 18.66 77.80
N SER A 984 12.80 18.20 77.35
CA SER A 984 12.91 17.39 76.12
C SER A 984 12.14 16.09 76.24
N LEU A 985 11.69 15.53 75.11
CA LEU A 985 10.89 14.30 75.07
C LEU A 985 11.65 13.13 75.69
N ASP A 986 12.96 13.00 75.47
CA ASP A 986 13.75 11.93 76.08
C ASP A 986 13.84 12.05 77.62
N THR A 987 13.85 13.27 78.17
CA THR A 987 13.81 13.49 79.64
C THR A 987 12.44 13.20 80.24
N GLN A 988 11.36 13.44 79.47
CA GLN A 988 10.00 13.07 79.87
C GLN A 988 9.88 11.54 79.94
N LEU A 989 10.39 10.83 78.92
CA LEU A 989 10.43 9.37 78.89
C LEU A 989 11.22 8.76 80.06
N ASP A 990 12.39 9.31 80.38
CA ASP A 990 13.18 8.82 81.53
C ASP A 990 12.42 8.97 82.86
N THR A 991 11.55 9.98 82.96
CA THR A 991 10.69 10.18 84.14
C THR A 991 9.54 9.17 84.15
N VAL A 992 8.94 8.89 82.99
CA VAL A 992 7.90 7.86 82.86
C VAL A 992 8.45 6.48 83.23
N ILE A 993 9.64 6.11 82.74
CA ILE A 993 10.29 4.83 83.08
C ILE A 993 10.51 4.72 84.59
N LYS A 994 11.01 5.79 85.23
CA LYS A 994 11.30 5.76 86.67
C LYS A 994 10.05 5.59 87.54
N GLU A 995 8.93 6.21 87.15
CA GLU A 995 7.69 6.20 87.95
C GLU A 995 6.77 5.01 87.62
N LYS A 996 6.80 4.48 86.40
CA LYS A 996 5.85 3.45 85.92
C LYS A 996 6.49 2.13 85.48
N ALA A 997 7.80 2.06 85.30
CA ALA A 997 8.51 0.84 84.87
C ALA A 997 9.85 0.70 85.62
N SER A 998 9.81 0.85 86.94
CA SER A 998 10.98 0.82 87.81
C SER A 998 11.64 -0.57 87.86
N LEU A 999 10.84 -1.64 87.74
CA LEU A 999 11.30 -3.03 87.71
C LEU A 999 12.02 -3.40 86.40
N LEU A 1000 11.88 -2.57 85.36
CA LEU A 1000 12.48 -2.78 84.05
C LEU A 1000 13.95 -2.33 83.99
N LEU A 1001 14.40 -1.45 84.90
CA LEU A 1001 15.73 -0.82 84.89
C LEU A 1001 16.90 -1.83 84.95
N GLU A 1002 16.65 -3.03 85.46
CA GLU A 1002 17.63 -4.12 85.53
C GLU A 1002 17.84 -4.83 84.19
N LYS A 1003 16.90 -4.68 83.25
CA LYS A 1003 16.88 -5.29 81.90
C LYS A 1003 17.15 -4.21 80.85
N ARG A 1004 18.37 -4.18 80.31
CA ARG A 1004 18.89 -3.00 79.60
C ARG A 1004 18.25 -2.79 78.23
N GLU A 1005 18.03 -3.87 77.49
CA GLU A 1005 17.53 -3.81 76.12
C GLU A 1005 16.00 -3.69 76.09
N LEU A 1006 15.30 -4.38 76.99
CA LEU A 1006 13.85 -4.21 77.17
C LEU A 1006 13.49 -2.78 77.62
N THR A 1007 14.33 -2.14 78.46
CA THR A 1007 14.16 -0.72 78.80
C THR A 1007 14.24 0.18 77.56
N LEU A 1008 15.16 -0.11 76.63
CA LEU A 1008 15.33 0.67 75.40
C LEU A 1008 14.14 0.48 74.44
N ILE A 1009 13.64 -0.76 74.33
CA ILE A 1009 12.44 -1.09 73.55
C ILE A 1009 11.23 -0.35 74.12
N PHE A 1010 10.96 -0.48 75.43
CA PHE A 1010 9.88 0.23 76.09
C PHE A 1010 9.97 1.75 75.89
N LYS A 1011 11.17 2.34 76.04
CA LYS A 1011 11.41 3.77 75.80
C LYS A 1011 11.04 4.19 74.37
N THR A 1012 11.33 3.35 73.39
CA THR A 1012 11.05 3.61 71.96
C THR A 1012 9.55 3.51 71.68
N LEU A 1013 8.88 2.50 72.23
CA LEU A 1013 7.44 2.31 72.04
C LEU A 1013 6.62 3.44 72.68
N VAL A 1014 6.96 3.85 73.91
CA VAL A 1014 6.32 5.00 74.57
C VAL A 1014 6.61 6.31 73.82
N LYS A 1015 7.80 6.46 73.24
CA LYS A 1015 8.14 7.61 72.38
C LYS A 1015 7.24 7.70 71.16
N ASP A 1016 7.06 6.58 70.46
CA ASP A 1016 6.23 6.53 69.25
C ASP A 1016 4.75 6.78 69.57
N LEU A 1017 4.25 6.24 70.69
CA LEU A 1017 2.90 6.47 71.18
C LEU A 1017 2.65 7.95 71.53
N LEU A 1018 3.56 8.61 72.26
CA LEU A 1018 3.45 10.04 72.60
C LEU A 1018 3.60 10.97 71.38
N GLN A 1019 4.22 10.50 70.30
CA GLN A 1019 4.27 11.20 69.01
C GLN A 1019 2.99 11.01 68.17
N GLY A 1020 2.01 10.25 68.67
CA GLY A 1020 0.76 9.96 67.97
C GLY A 1020 0.90 8.92 66.86
N LYS A 1021 1.92 8.05 66.92
CA LYS A 1021 2.02 6.89 66.03
C LYS A 1021 1.20 5.72 66.59
N ALA A 1022 0.52 5.00 65.71
CA ALA A 1022 -0.17 3.77 66.07
C ALA A 1022 0.86 2.65 66.31
N LEU A 1023 0.80 2.00 67.48
CA LEU A 1023 1.62 0.82 67.76
C LEU A 1023 0.96 -0.43 67.17
N SER A 1024 1.76 -1.46 66.91
CA SER A 1024 1.22 -2.78 66.61
C SER A 1024 0.56 -3.40 67.85
N ILE A 1025 -0.23 -4.46 67.65
CA ILE A 1025 -0.85 -5.19 68.76
C ILE A 1025 0.22 -5.74 69.72
N GLU A 1026 1.27 -6.37 69.19
CA GLU A 1026 2.37 -6.91 70.00
C GLU A 1026 3.16 -5.80 70.72
N ASP A 1027 3.39 -4.64 70.09
CA ASP A 1027 4.05 -3.50 70.74
C ASP A 1027 3.20 -2.92 71.88
N THR A 1028 1.88 -2.89 71.69
CA THR A 1028 0.93 -2.45 72.74
C THR A 1028 0.95 -3.42 73.91
N VAL A 1029 0.97 -4.73 73.65
CA VAL A 1029 1.09 -5.79 74.66
C VAL A 1029 2.40 -5.67 75.43
N ASP A 1030 3.50 -5.36 74.75
CA ASP A 1030 4.78 -5.11 75.42
C ASP A 1030 4.71 -3.89 76.35
N VAL A 1031 4.11 -2.78 75.91
CA VAL A 1031 3.94 -1.59 76.76
C VAL A 1031 3.04 -1.88 77.97
N LEU A 1032 1.95 -2.62 77.80
CA LEU A 1032 1.02 -2.99 78.88
C LEU A 1032 1.67 -3.92 79.93
N THR A 1033 2.57 -4.81 79.50
CA THR A 1033 3.12 -5.85 80.39
C THR A 1033 4.48 -5.51 80.98
N MET A 1034 5.24 -4.60 80.36
CA MET A 1034 6.56 -4.16 80.85
C MET A 1034 6.49 -3.09 81.95
N LYS A 1035 5.33 -2.47 82.17
CA LYS A 1035 5.11 -1.51 83.26
C LYS A 1035 4.80 -2.23 84.57
N ASP A 1036 5.03 -1.56 85.70
CA ASP A 1036 4.97 -2.17 87.02
C ASP A 1036 3.54 -2.56 87.48
N ASN A 1037 2.49 -2.06 86.80
CA ASN A 1037 1.07 -2.43 86.95
C ASN A 1037 0.44 -2.38 88.37
N PHE A 1038 1.07 -1.71 89.35
CA PHE A 1038 0.55 -1.61 90.72
C PHE A 1038 -0.90 -1.10 90.84
N ASP A 1039 -1.29 -0.12 90.04
CA ASP A 1039 -2.64 0.48 90.06
C ASP A 1039 -3.58 -0.11 88.97
N THR A 1040 -3.03 -0.91 88.05
CA THR A 1040 -3.63 -1.26 86.75
C THR A 1040 -3.41 -2.74 86.41
N VAL A 1041 -3.67 -3.61 87.37
CA VAL A 1041 -3.51 -5.07 87.24
C VAL A 1041 -4.33 -5.66 86.07
N GLY A 1042 -5.45 -5.02 85.70
CA GLY A 1042 -6.28 -5.42 84.56
C GLY A 1042 -5.60 -5.29 83.18
N ASP A 1043 -4.46 -4.63 83.09
CA ASP A 1043 -3.73 -4.45 81.84
C ASP A 1043 -3.10 -5.76 81.33
N TYR A 1044 -2.79 -6.69 82.24
CA TYR A 1044 -2.35 -8.03 81.89
C TYR A 1044 -3.44 -8.84 81.18
N ALA A 1045 -4.68 -8.80 81.69
CA ALA A 1045 -5.81 -9.46 81.05
C ALA A 1045 -6.13 -8.81 79.69
N THR A 1046 -6.08 -7.47 79.62
CA THR A 1046 -6.23 -6.72 78.36
C THR A 1046 -5.17 -7.13 77.32
N ALA A 1047 -3.92 -7.30 77.74
CA ALA A 1047 -2.84 -7.75 76.86
C ALA A 1047 -3.08 -9.18 76.32
N LEU A 1048 -3.59 -10.10 77.14
CA LEU A 1048 -3.93 -11.45 76.70
C LEU A 1048 -5.08 -11.46 75.70
N HIS A 1049 -6.15 -10.68 75.95
CA HIS A 1049 -7.27 -10.53 75.00
C HIS A 1049 -6.81 -9.94 73.66
N LEU A 1050 -5.91 -8.94 73.68
CA LEU A 1050 -5.33 -8.37 72.47
C LEU A 1050 -4.50 -9.40 71.68
N LEU A 1051 -3.69 -10.21 72.35
CA LEU A 1051 -2.94 -11.30 71.72
C LEU A 1051 -3.85 -12.37 71.14
N ALA A 1052 -4.94 -12.73 71.83
CA ALA A 1052 -5.88 -13.74 71.36
C ALA A 1052 -6.51 -13.36 70.01
N ARG A 1053 -6.82 -12.08 69.82
CA ARG A 1053 -7.42 -11.52 68.60
C ARG A 1053 -6.41 -11.21 67.50
N CYS A 1054 -5.11 -11.35 67.76
CA CYS A 1054 -4.06 -11.07 66.78
C CYS A 1054 -3.77 -12.30 65.90
N GLU A 1055 -3.62 -12.06 64.58
CA GLU A 1055 -3.15 -13.06 63.62
C GLU A 1055 -1.62 -13.05 63.54
N LEU A 1056 -0.98 -13.99 64.25
CA LEU A 1056 0.47 -14.17 64.28
C LEU A 1056 0.83 -15.62 63.96
N PRO A 1057 2.04 -15.91 63.45
CA PRO A 1057 2.53 -17.29 63.35
C PRO A 1057 2.40 -18.00 64.69
N GLU A 1058 1.90 -19.24 64.68
CA GLU A 1058 1.56 -19.98 65.91
C GLU A 1058 2.71 -19.97 66.92
N ALA A 1059 3.94 -20.28 66.51
CA ALA A 1059 5.12 -20.25 67.39
C ALA A 1059 5.35 -18.88 68.07
N ARG A 1060 5.19 -17.79 67.31
CA ARG A 1060 5.34 -16.41 67.81
C ARG A 1060 4.22 -16.02 68.77
N LYS A 1061 2.98 -16.43 68.47
CA LYS A 1061 1.82 -16.22 69.34
C LYS A 1061 1.98 -16.94 70.68
N HIS A 1062 2.39 -18.21 70.66
CA HIS A 1062 2.67 -18.97 71.89
C HIS A 1062 3.83 -18.36 72.69
N ALA A 1063 4.90 -17.93 72.03
CA ALA A 1063 6.03 -17.26 72.70
C ALA A 1063 5.61 -15.94 73.37
N ALA A 1064 4.72 -15.17 72.74
CA ALA A 1064 4.14 -13.96 73.32
C ALA A 1064 3.29 -14.29 74.55
N PHE A 1065 2.38 -15.27 74.48
CA PHE A 1065 1.59 -15.72 75.64
C PHE A 1065 2.46 -16.15 76.82
N ARG A 1066 3.48 -16.99 76.58
CA ARG A 1066 4.46 -17.39 77.61
C ARG A 1066 5.13 -16.20 78.26
N THR A 1067 5.48 -15.17 77.49
CA THR A 1067 6.15 -13.97 77.99
C THR A 1067 5.21 -13.12 78.85
N VAL A 1068 3.94 -12.96 78.46
CA VAL A 1068 2.95 -12.25 79.28
C VAL A 1068 2.71 -12.99 80.59
N TRP A 1069 2.48 -14.30 80.55
CA TRP A 1069 2.30 -15.13 81.74
C TRP A 1069 3.51 -15.12 82.66
N ARG A 1070 4.73 -15.20 82.12
CA ARG A 1070 5.96 -15.05 82.91
C ARG A 1070 5.99 -13.71 83.67
N ARG A 1071 5.56 -12.61 83.03
CA ARG A 1071 5.50 -11.30 83.69
C ARG A 1071 4.38 -11.21 84.74
N ILE A 1072 3.25 -11.87 84.53
CA ILE A 1072 2.18 -12.01 85.54
C ILE A 1072 2.73 -12.72 86.79
N TYR A 1073 3.44 -13.84 86.62
CA TYR A 1073 4.03 -14.55 87.75
C TYR A 1073 5.11 -13.74 88.47
N LEU A 1074 5.89 -12.95 87.74
CA LEU A 1074 6.94 -12.10 88.31
C LEU A 1074 6.41 -10.84 89.02
N HIS A 1075 5.12 -10.50 88.87
CA HIS A 1075 4.54 -9.29 89.46
C HIS A 1075 4.53 -9.33 91.01
N ASP A 1076 4.20 -10.50 91.58
CA ASP A 1076 3.97 -10.65 93.01
C ASP A 1076 5.18 -11.23 93.76
N ASP A 1077 5.41 -10.79 95.00
CA ASP A 1077 6.46 -11.35 95.86
C ASP A 1077 5.99 -12.65 96.52
N TRP A 1078 6.13 -13.76 95.79
CA TRP A 1078 5.74 -15.09 96.25
C TRP A 1078 6.44 -15.52 97.55
N LYS A 1079 7.68 -15.07 97.80
CA LYS A 1079 8.40 -15.36 99.05
C LYS A 1079 7.79 -14.64 100.25
N ALA A 1080 7.09 -13.52 100.04
CA ALA A 1080 6.32 -12.86 101.09
C ALA A 1080 4.93 -13.50 101.27
N ILE A 1081 4.27 -13.87 100.16
CA ILE A 1081 2.92 -14.45 100.17
C ILE A 1081 2.91 -15.85 100.80
N GLN A 1082 3.90 -16.70 100.47
CA GLN A 1082 4.00 -18.07 100.94
C GLN A 1082 4.55 -18.22 102.38
N LYS A 1083 4.86 -17.12 103.09
CA LYS A 1083 5.26 -17.18 104.50
C LYS A 1083 4.06 -17.55 105.37
N THR A 1084 3.95 -18.84 105.68
CA THR A 1084 2.87 -19.43 106.50
C THR A 1084 3.09 -19.29 108.02
N ALA A 1085 4.26 -18.79 108.44
CA ALA A 1085 4.56 -18.61 109.87
C ALA A 1085 3.66 -17.54 110.51
N GLY A 1086 2.61 -17.97 111.22
CA GLY A 1086 1.71 -17.11 111.99
C GLY A 1086 0.48 -16.57 111.25
N VAL A 1087 0.15 -17.12 110.09
CA VAL A 1087 -0.96 -16.69 109.20
C VAL A 1087 -2.03 -17.78 109.15
N GLY A 1088 -3.32 -17.43 109.21
CA GLY A 1088 -4.42 -18.39 109.08
C GLY A 1088 -4.87 -18.60 107.63
N ASP A 1089 -5.55 -19.71 107.34
CA ASP A 1089 -5.95 -20.11 105.98
C ASP A 1089 -6.84 -19.08 105.25
N ALA A 1090 -7.68 -18.36 106.00
CA ALA A 1090 -8.53 -17.29 105.44
C ALA A 1090 -7.72 -16.05 105.04
N GLU A 1091 -6.71 -15.68 105.83
CA GLU A 1091 -5.80 -14.58 105.51
C GLU A 1091 -4.86 -14.96 104.36
N LEU A 1092 -4.41 -16.22 104.30
CA LEU A 1092 -3.62 -16.75 103.19
C LEU A 1092 -4.44 -16.77 101.88
N SER A 1093 -5.70 -17.19 101.93
CA SER A 1093 -6.61 -17.15 100.77
C SER A 1093 -6.89 -15.72 100.32
N GLN A 1094 -6.99 -14.76 101.26
CA GLN A 1094 -7.10 -13.34 100.92
C GLN A 1094 -5.83 -12.82 100.24
N ARG A 1095 -4.64 -13.18 100.74
CA ARG A 1095 -3.37 -12.82 100.08
C ARG A 1095 -3.28 -13.38 98.66
N PHE A 1096 -3.78 -14.60 98.43
CA PHE A 1096 -3.88 -15.17 97.09
C PHE A 1096 -4.86 -14.39 96.20
N ARG A 1097 -5.98 -13.89 96.73
CA ARG A 1097 -6.93 -13.05 95.98
C ARG A 1097 -6.40 -11.65 95.63
N GLU A 1098 -5.45 -11.15 96.40
CA GLU A 1098 -4.80 -9.86 96.16
C GLU A 1098 -3.66 -9.94 95.11
N THR A 1099 -3.37 -11.13 94.58
CA THR A 1099 -2.34 -11.32 93.54
C THR A 1099 -2.80 -10.88 92.15
N ALA A 1100 -1.85 -10.46 91.31
CA ALA A 1100 -2.10 -10.18 89.90
C ALA A 1100 -2.55 -11.45 89.17
N LEU A 1101 -1.97 -12.61 89.52
CA LEU A 1101 -2.35 -13.91 88.98
C LEU A 1101 -3.86 -14.19 89.15
N TYR A 1102 -4.37 -13.99 90.36
CA TYR A 1102 -5.80 -14.18 90.65
C TYR A 1102 -6.69 -13.24 89.84
N ALA A 1103 -6.34 -11.95 89.78
CA ALA A 1103 -7.10 -10.95 89.03
C ALA A 1103 -7.13 -11.26 87.52
N THR A 1104 -6.01 -11.71 86.95
CA THR A 1104 -5.94 -12.10 85.53
C THR A 1104 -6.75 -13.35 85.23
N LEU A 1105 -6.66 -14.38 86.09
CA LEU A 1105 -7.42 -15.62 85.93
C LEU A 1105 -8.92 -15.37 86.04
N LEU A 1106 -9.35 -14.49 86.96
CA LEU A 1106 -10.75 -14.13 87.12
C LEU A 1106 -11.33 -13.47 85.86
N ASP A 1107 -10.60 -12.53 85.24
CA ASP A 1107 -11.06 -11.85 84.02
C ASP A 1107 -11.13 -12.79 82.82
N ILE A 1108 -10.10 -13.61 82.62
CA ILE A 1108 -10.00 -14.58 81.52
C ILE A 1108 -11.11 -15.64 81.63
N LEU A 1109 -11.23 -16.29 82.78
CA LEU A 1109 -12.20 -17.37 82.99
C LEU A 1109 -13.66 -16.88 83.02
N SER A 1110 -13.90 -15.58 83.26
CA SER A 1110 -15.26 -15.02 83.26
C SER A 1110 -15.90 -14.98 81.86
N ARG A 1111 -15.08 -14.94 80.80
CA ARG A 1111 -15.50 -14.78 79.40
C ARG A 1111 -15.37 -16.12 78.67
N GLU A 1112 -16.30 -17.05 78.91
CA GLU A 1112 -16.37 -18.32 78.16
C GLU A 1112 -16.74 -18.05 76.68
N ASP A 1113 -15.75 -17.69 75.87
CA ASP A 1113 -15.89 -17.65 74.42
C ASP A 1113 -15.44 -19.00 73.83
N GLN A 1114 -16.30 -19.63 73.04
CA GLN A 1114 -16.03 -20.91 72.36
C GLN A 1114 -15.00 -20.70 71.23
N GLY A 1115 -13.72 -20.59 71.57
CA GLY A 1115 -12.67 -20.43 70.55
C GLY A 1115 -11.31 -19.89 71.04
N GLU A 1116 -10.93 -20.10 72.29
CA GLU A 1116 -9.63 -19.62 72.79
C GLU A 1116 -8.45 -20.30 72.08
N PRO A 1117 -7.43 -19.53 71.64
CA PRO A 1117 -6.26 -20.10 70.97
C PRO A 1117 -5.42 -20.93 71.92
N GLU A 1118 -4.74 -21.94 71.38
CA GLU A 1118 -3.80 -22.77 72.16
C GLU A 1118 -2.74 -21.88 72.84
N GLY A 1119 -2.54 -22.09 74.15
CA GLY A 1119 -1.62 -21.30 74.98
C GLY A 1119 -2.18 -19.98 75.55
N PHE A 1120 -3.48 -19.67 75.37
CA PHE A 1120 -4.12 -18.49 75.99
C PHE A 1120 -3.96 -18.47 77.51
N GLU A 1121 -4.12 -19.63 78.15
CA GLU A 1121 -3.68 -19.90 79.52
C GLU A 1121 -2.39 -20.73 79.47
N THR A 1122 -1.36 -20.34 80.23
CA THR A 1122 -0.05 -20.99 80.23
C THR A 1122 0.35 -21.33 81.65
N ASP A 1123 0.69 -22.60 81.92
CA ASP A 1123 1.20 -23.03 83.22
C ASP A 1123 2.60 -22.47 83.53
N PRO A 1124 2.98 -22.33 84.82
CA PRO A 1124 4.29 -21.79 85.22
C PRO A 1124 5.47 -22.51 84.57
N ASP A 1125 5.43 -23.84 84.48
CA ASP A 1125 6.47 -24.67 83.84
C ASP A 1125 6.65 -24.37 82.35
N VAL A 1126 5.55 -24.05 81.67
CA VAL A 1126 5.55 -23.73 80.24
C VAL A 1126 6.00 -22.28 80.03
N ALA A 1127 5.70 -21.37 80.96
CA ALA A 1127 6.14 -19.97 80.93
C ALA A 1127 7.66 -19.79 81.12
N LEU A 1128 8.36 -20.80 81.64
CA LEU A 1128 9.83 -20.83 81.71
C LEU A 1128 10.50 -20.91 80.32
N ILE A 1129 9.78 -21.35 79.28
CA ILE A 1129 10.35 -21.46 77.93
C ILE A 1129 10.55 -20.06 77.34
N VAL A 1130 11.81 -19.63 77.25
CA VAL A 1130 12.25 -18.38 76.65
C VAL A 1130 12.16 -18.43 75.12
N PRO A 1131 11.75 -17.34 74.44
CA PRO A 1131 11.76 -17.28 72.98
C PRO A 1131 13.15 -17.55 72.39
N SER A 1132 13.19 -18.30 71.29
CA SER A 1132 14.42 -18.55 70.52
C SER A 1132 14.91 -17.28 69.81
N LEU A 1133 16.19 -17.26 69.41
CA LEU A 1133 16.76 -16.14 68.65
C LEU A 1133 16.00 -15.85 67.35
N GLU A 1134 15.47 -16.88 66.69
CA GLU A 1134 14.66 -16.75 65.48
C GLU A 1134 13.28 -16.13 65.77
N GLU A 1135 12.65 -16.49 66.89
CA GLU A 1135 11.38 -15.90 67.33
C GLU A 1135 11.54 -14.43 67.73
N ILE A 1136 12.65 -14.07 68.40
CA ILE A 1136 12.98 -12.68 68.78
C ILE A 1136 13.28 -11.85 67.52
N ALA A 1137 14.09 -12.38 66.60
CA ALA A 1137 14.39 -11.71 65.33
C ALA A 1137 13.15 -11.54 64.44
N SER A 1138 12.22 -12.51 64.48
CA SER A 1138 10.92 -12.41 63.83
C SER A 1138 10.09 -11.28 64.44
N ARG A 1139 10.09 -11.13 65.77
CA ARG A 1139 9.34 -10.10 66.51
C ARG A 1139 9.75 -8.67 66.15
N TRP A 1140 11.05 -8.42 66.07
CA TRP A 1140 11.61 -7.11 65.74
C TRP A 1140 12.43 -7.17 64.45
N PRO A 1141 11.79 -7.17 63.26
CA PRO A 1141 12.51 -7.24 62.01
C PRO A 1141 13.39 -6.00 61.80
N GLY A 1142 14.70 -6.20 61.62
CA GLY A 1142 15.66 -5.13 61.32
C GLY A 1142 16.55 -4.68 62.47
N ILE A 1143 16.42 -5.24 63.67
CA ILE A 1143 17.41 -5.01 64.75
C ILE A 1143 18.70 -5.83 64.48
N PRO A 1144 19.89 -5.31 64.83
CA PRO A 1144 21.15 -6.05 64.68
C PRO A 1144 21.16 -7.34 65.52
N GLN A 1145 21.88 -8.36 65.06
CA GLN A 1145 21.96 -9.66 65.75
C GLN A 1145 22.47 -9.52 67.19
N ASP A 1146 23.45 -8.64 67.45
CA ASP A 1146 23.93 -8.31 68.80
C ASP A 1146 22.81 -7.79 69.72
N GLN A 1147 21.81 -7.11 69.16
CA GLN A 1147 20.67 -6.61 69.91
C GLN A 1147 19.67 -7.73 70.22
N VAL A 1148 19.46 -8.66 69.28
CA VAL A 1148 18.63 -9.87 69.48
C VAL A 1148 19.18 -10.71 70.64
N GLU A 1149 20.50 -10.92 70.68
CA GLU A 1149 21.18 -11.66 71.75
C GLU A 1149 20.98 -10.98 73.11
N ARG A 1150 21.10 -9.64 73.18
CA ARG A 1150 20.84 -8.89 74.43
C ARG A 1150 19.38 -8.94 74.88
N VAL A 1151 18.42 -8.97 73.96
CA VAL A 1151 17.01 -9.17 74.31
C VAL A 1151 16.80 -10.59 74.87
N GLN A 1152 17.49 -11.59 74.33
CA GLN A 1152 17.44 -12.95 74.88
C GLN A 1152 18.05 -13.03 76.28
N GLU A 1153 19.15 -12.31 76.54
CA GLU A 1153 19.72 -12.18 77.90
C GLU A 1153 18.71 -11.59 78.88
N ASP A 1154 18.01 -10.52 78.51
CA ASP A 1154 16.97 -9.92 79.34
C ASP A 1154 15.80 -10.90 79.63
N TYR A 1155 15.41 -11.74 78.66
CA TYR A 1155 14.42 -12.80 78.89
C TYR A 1155 14.94 -13.95 79.75
N ASN A 1156 16.23 -14.30 79.65
CA ASN A 1156 16.84 -15.29 80.54
C ASN A 1156 16.84 -14.79 81.99
N ILE A 1157 17.04 -13.49 82.23
CA ILE A 1157 16.93 -12.89 83.57
C ILE A 1157 15.50 -13.05 84.12
N GLU A 1158 14.46 -12.89 83.28
CA GLU A 1158 13.07 -13.17 83.68
C GLU A 1158 12.85 -14.65 84.00
N CYS A 1159 13.40 -15.54 83.17
CA CYS A 1159 13.29 -16.99 83.34
C CYS A 1159 13.97 -17.46 84.62
N ASP A 1160 15.21 -17.03 84.88
CA ASP A 1160 15.97 -17.38 86.08
C ASP A 1160 15.23 -16.94 87.34
N ARG A 1161 14.63 -15.74 87.33
CA ARG A 1161 13.81 -15.25 88.46
C ARG A 1161 12.56 -16.08 88.68
N LEU A 1162 11.87 -16.48 87.61
CA LEU A 1162 10.69 -17.32 87.72
C LEU A 1162 11.06 -18.73 88.23
N GLY A 1163 12.18 -19.30 87.76
CA GLY A 1163 12.65 -20.61 88.21
C GLY A 1163 13.13 -20.64 89.67
N GLU A 1164 13.47 -19.49 90.26
CA GLU A 1164 13.72 -19.36 91.70
C GLU A 1164 12.44 -19.29 92.56
N MET A 1165 11.26 -19.18 91.94
CA MET A 1165 9.96 -19.13 92.61
C MET A 1165 9.33 -20.53 92.62
N ASP A 1166 9.02 -21.04 93.81
CA ASP A 1166 8.41 -22.36 94.01
C ASP A 1166 6.89 -22.25 93.87
N LEU A 1167 6.37 -22.33 92.64
CA LEU A 1167 4.96 -22.06 92.32
C LEU A 1167 4.07 -23.31 92.21
N ASP A 1168 4.65 -24.52 92.32
CA ASP A 1168 3.97 -25.80 92.12
C ASP A 1168 2.73 -25.98 93.01
N GLU A 1169 2.79 -25.48 94.25
CA GLU A 1169 1.67 -25.55 95.20
C GLU A 1169 0.75 -24.32 95.15
N ALA A 1170 1.29 -23.15 94.80
CA ALA A 1170 0.58 -21.88 94.86
C ALA A 1170 -0.32 -21.65 93.63
N TYR A 1171 0.13 -21.98 92.43
CA TYR A 1171 -0.62 -21.77 91.20
C TYR A 1171 -1.95 -22.56 91.15
N PRO A 1172 -1.97 -23.89 91.41
CA PRO A 1172 -3.23 -24.65 91.40
C PRO A 1172 -4.23 -24.12 92.43
N ARG A 1173 -3.73 -23.64 93.58
CA ARG A 1173 -4.57 -23.09 94.64
C ARG A 1173 -5.18 -21.73 94.28
N VAL A 1174 -4.42 -20.85 93.63
CA VAL A 1174 -4.93 -19.55 93.15
C VAL A 1174 -5.98 -19.75 92.05
N ARG A 1175 -5.74 -20.70 91.12
CA ARG A 1175 -6.70 -21.08 90.09
C ARG A 1175 -8.01 -21.61 90.67
N GLU A 1176 -7.93 -22.55 91.62
CA GLU A 1176 -9.09 -23.09 92.32
C GLU A 1176 -9.92 -21.98 92.98
N LEU A 1177 -9.27 -21.00 93.61
CA LEU A 1177 -9.94 -19.86 94.24
C LEU A 1177 -10.69 -18.98 93.22
N ALA A 1178 -10.14 -18.78 92.02
CA ALA A 1178 -10.79 -18.01 90.95
C ALA A 1178 -12.01 -18.77 90.39
N GLU A 1179 -11.89 -20.08 90.16
CA GLU A 1179 -13.01 -20.93 89.70
C GLU A 1179 -14.16 -21.00 90.72
N ILE A 1180 -13.84 -21.08 92.01
CA ILE A 1180 -14.83 -21.04 93.10
C ILE A 1180 -15.58 -19.70 93.11
N GLU A 1181 -14.90 -18.58 92.85
CA GLU A 1181 -15.54 -17.26 92.84
C GLU A 1181 -16.47 -17.07 91.64
N LEU A 1182 -16.09 -17.57 90.47
CA LEU A 1182 -16.93 -17.54 89.26
C LEU A 1182 -18.16 -18.44 89.37
N THR A 1183 -18.01 -19.61 89.98
CA THR A 1183 -19.14 -20.52 90.23
C THR A 1183 -20.11 -19.97 91.28
N GLN A 1184 -19.61 -19.29 92.32
CA GLN A 1184 -20.44 -18.61 93.32
C GLN A 1184 -21.10 -17.32 92.80
N GLY A 1185 -20.50 -16.65 91.81
CA GLY A 1185 -21.07 -15.46 91.18
C GLY A 1185 -22.10 -15.73 90.06
N ARG A 1186 -22.19 -16.99 89.58
CA ARG A 1186 -23.17 -17.45 88.58
C ARG A 1186 -24.46 -18.04 89.20
N GLU A 1187 -24.46 -18.36 90.49
CA GLU A 1187 -25.66 -18.65 91.29
C GLU A 1187 -26.29 -17.34 91.83
#